data_AF-A0AAD4M647-F1
#
_entry.id   AF-A0AAD4M647-F1
#
_cell.length_a   1.000
_cell.length_b   1.000
_cell.length_c   1.000
_cell.angle_alpha   90.00
_cell.angle_beta   90.00
_cell.angle_gamma   90.00
#
_symmetry.space_group_name_H-M   'P 1'
#
loop_
_entity.id
_entity.type
_entity.pdbx_description
1 polymer ?
#
loop_
_entity_poly.entity_id
_entity_poly.type
_entity_poly.pdbx_seq_one_letter_code
_entity_poly.pdbx_strand_id
1 'polypeptide(L)'
;MVIEMKTNAQLCRAQCAQCHLFCVRSRLHEGEHSCKTSHKCAHQCGFCEDDFKPCGTPAGHPGNHICVVNAHLCGEPCQLFGKRGCLEECTKVTGHAEDEHVCSAPVHMCGEPCSLIGIVLPGGKTYSCPEGCDISSDQDHKIHSCYTRLCPATCELCKRLCNQSHLHGLDPHTHHLCGEEHTCPALCSDLGICQIDTAPQSIQATFTGRLETFQYTKRLQCVKTIPQGRTSHRGAHAHSTEKQAFHYCRARCDNCGYFCTLPLQDHETSHGSMTQTRWAVDGPDGTSLELGGRHFSSNDEGAPMMCNLVCSSLDRHDGRCDGADIQHLGTRIVPHPDKPKDFITHGLHWRRSDPYTRDEQTNFAKCDSMCSGPEHSAAPAGSGQPSYCTLPIFHPPMDPNSPVNGFGYISNDGHRFECNNPVVMRQAFHVSGSMSFNDRRPLSNAPATNQIQRYSNNRLGAVYSALYSFWSARHAAVTPGQQTSGARRDAYSVILFNEAASRVLINDFTSSPDQLLHDVLINRANGGTNYSEALRVGQGVMAQSWSTERAPVMIFLSDGECSVHDESIQDLCRSAIQLGKPLSFHAVSFGPDASSTSLRRMAQLALEIQNNAPRDRLTPATAHVPSSFTVALDTVRLAETFLGIAESLRKPRGSLMR
;
A
#
# COMPACT_ATOMS: atom_id res chain seq x y z
N MET A 1 37.84 -7.35 -20.48
CA MET A 1 38.98 -6.63 -21.08
C MET A 1 40.36 -7.08 -20.58
N VAL A 2 40.66 -7.21 -19.27
CA VAL A 2 42.03 -7.57 -18.82
C VAL A 2 42.44 -9.02 -19.14
N ILE A 3 41.49 -9.96 -19.21
CA ILE A 3 41.77 -11.39 -19.47
C ILE A 3 42.15 -11.65 -20.94
N GLU A 4 41.59 -10.90 -21.89
CA GLU A 4 41.84 -11.08 -23.33
C GLU A 4 43.26 -10.67 -23.77
N MET A 5 43.92 -9.75 -23.05
CA MET A 5 45.27 -9.29 -23.40
C MET A 5 46.37 -10.30 -23.06
N LYS A 6 46.23 -11.13 -22.01
CA LYS A 6 47.27 -12.10 -21.63
C LYS A 6 47.29 -13.35 -22.51
N THR A 7 46.15 -13.79 -23.04
CA THR A 7 46.06 -14.95 -23.96
C THR A 7 46.71 -14.69 -25.32
N ASN A 8 46.88 -13.43 -25.72
CA ASN A 8 47.50 -13.03 -27.00
C ASN A 8 49.03 -12.88 -26.95
N ALA A 9 49.69 -13.15 -25.82
CA ALA A 9 51.14 -12.98 -25.68
C ALA A 9 51.99 -14.18 -26.16
N GLN A 10 51.36 -15.29 -26.59
CA GLN A 10 52.07 -16.47 -27.10
C GLN A 10 52.11 -16.47 -28.64
N LEU A 11 53.31 -16.66 -29.20
CA LEU A 11 53.51 -16.84 -30.64
C LEU A 11 53.05 -18.24 -31.09
N CYS A 12 52.51 -18.32 -32.31
CA CYS A 12 52.05 -19.56 -32.94
C CYS A 12 53.15 -20.63 -33.04
N ARG A 13 54.36 -20.25 -33.48
CA ARG A 13 55.52 -21.15 -33.66
C ARG A 13 55.30 -22.34 -34.61
N ALA A 14 54.18 -22.41 -35.34
CA ALA A 14 54.02 -23.34 -36.45
C ALA A 14 55.03 -23.04 -37.57
N GLN A 15 55.32 -24.01 -38.44
CA GLN A 15 56.14 -23.76 -39.62
C GLN A 15 55.43 -22.80 -40.59
N CYS A 16 56.18 -21.87 -41.19
CA CYS A 16 55.66 -20.94 -42.18
C CYS A 16 55.18 -21.68 -43.45
N ALA A 17 54.12 -21.18 -44.07
CA ALA A 17 53.57 -21.75 -45.31
C ALA A 17 54.51 -21.66 -46.52
N GLN A 18 55.50 -20.76 -46.49
CA GLN A 18 56.38 -20.46 -47.64
C GLN A 18 57.87 -20.80 -47.39
N CYS A 19 58.24 -21.12 -46.15
CA CYS A 19 59.61 -21.50 -45.80
C CYS A 19 59.64 -22.30 -44.49
N HIS A 20 60.82 -22.71 -44.04
CA HIS A 20 60.97 -23.55 -42.84
C HIS A 20 61.13 -22.75 -41.54
N LEU A 21 60.96 -21.42 -41.57
CA LEU A 21 60.99 -20.57 -40.38
C LEU A 21 59.68 -20.65 -39.58
N PHE A 22 59.74 -20.29 -38.30
CA PHE A 22 58.56 -20.32 -37.42
C PHE A 22 57.64 -19.10 -37.58
N CYS A 23 56.35 -19.33 -37.43
CA CYS A 23 55.32 -18.31 -37.48
C CYS A 23 55.37 -17.41 -36.25
N VAL A 24 55.37 -16.10 -36.50
CA VAL A 24 55.46 -15.04 -35.49
C VAL A 24 54.11 -14.36 -35.20
N ARG A 25 52.99 -14.93 -35.69
CA ARG A 25 51.65 -14.42 -35.39
C ARG A 25 51.16 -14.92 -34.02
N SER A 26 50.09 -14.30 -33.51
CA SER A 26 49.40 -14.77 -32.28
C SER A 26 48.94 -16.22 -32.43
N ARG A 27 49.01 -17.00 -31.36
CA ARG A 27 48.70 -18.45 -31.35
C ARG A 27 47.35 -18.84 -31.97
N LEU A 28 46.32 -17.98 -31.89
CA LEU A 28 44.98 -18.24 -32.40
C LEU A 28 44.67 -17.47 -33.69
N HIS A 29 45.69 -17.08 -34.46
CA HIS A 29 45.45 -16.39 -35.72
C HIS A 29 44.77 -17.33 -36.74
N GLU A 30 43.91 -16.76 -37.56
CA GLU A 30 43.33 -17.45 -38.71
C GLU A 30 44.19 -17.21 -39.97
N GLY A 31 44.06 -18.08 -40.97
CA GLY A 31 44.81 -18.03 -42.22
C GLY A 31 46.25 -18.53 -42.14
N GLU A 32 47.00 -18.39 -43.23
CA GLU A 32 48.32 -19.01 -43.40
C GLU A 32 49.39 -18.54 -42.39
N HIS A 33 50.25 -19.48 -42.01
CA HIS A 33 51.39 -19.24 -41.14
C HIS A 33 52.46 -18.42 -41.86
N SER A 34 52.82 -17.27 -41.29
CA SER A 34 53.82 -16.36 -41.83
C SER A 34 54.91 -16.06 -40.80
N CYS A 35 56.17 -16.23 -41.20
CA CYS A 35 57.35 -15.82 -40.43
C CYS A 35 57.69 -14.33 -40.60
N LYS A 36 56.98 -13.61 -41.49
CA LYS A 36 57.19 -12.18 -41.79
C LYS A 36 58.61 -11.83 -42.27
N THR A 37 59.30 -12.77 -42.92
CA THR A 37 60.62 -12.56 -43.55
C THR A 37 60.52 -12.61 -45.08
N SER A 38 61.65 -12.56 -45.79
CA SER A 38 61.71 -12.70 -47.25
C SER A 38 61.47 -14.13 -47.75
N HIS A 39 61.35 -15.11 -46.86
CA HIS A 39 61.22 -16.54 -47.17
C HIS A 39 62.40 -17.18 -47.94
N LYS A 40 63.42 -16.39 -48.31
CA LYS A 40 64.61 -16.84 -49.05
C LYS A 40 65.77 -17.15 -48.10
N CYS A 41 66.50 -18.22 -48.38
CA CYS A 41 67.73 -18.53 -47.66
C CYS A 41 68.74 -17.37 -47.79
N ALA A 42 69.35 -16.97 -46.67
CA ALA A 42 70.33 -15.88 -46.63
C ALA A 42 71.77 -16.36 -46.91
N HIS A 43 71.97 -17.67 -47.08
CA HIS A 43 73.28 -18.29 -47.26
C HIS A 43 73.64 -18.44 -48.75
N GLN A 44 74.94 -18.63 -49.01
CA GLN A 44 75.50 -18.82 -50.35
C GLN A 44 75.61 -20.30 -50.71
N CYS A 45 75.63 -20.61 -52.01
CA CYS A 45 75.85 -21.95 -52.50
C CYS A 45 77.23 -22.48 -52.07
N GLY A 46 77.28 -23.64 -51.40
CA GLY A 46 78.51 -24.29 -50.96
C GLY A 46 79.25 -25.07 -52.05
N PHE A 47 78.71 -25.14 -53.27
CA PHE A 47 79.28 -25.93 -54.39
C PHE A 47 79.85 -25.05 -55.53
N CYS A 48 79.69 -23.73 -55.46
CA CYS A 48 80.26 -22.81 -56.43
C CYS A 48 81.50 -22.16 -55.83
N GLU A 49 82.67 -22.37 -56.42
CA GLU A 49 83.94 -21.87 -55.86
C GLU A 49 84.21 -20.39 -56.20
N ASP A 50 83.67 -19.86 -57.31
CA ASP A 50 84.06 -18.53 -57.84
C ASP A 50 82.90 -17.53 -58.07
N ASP A 51 81.65 -17.89 -57.77
CA ASP A 51 80.49 -17.01 -57.95
C ASP A 51 79.73 -16.78 -56.63
N PHE A 52 79.41 -15.52 -56.31
CA PHE A 52 78.47 -15.13 -55.23
C PHE A 52 77.03 -15.54 -55.59
N LYS A 53 76.78 -16.85 -55.71
CA LYS A 53 75.46 -17.39 -56.01
C LYS A 53 74.68 -17.61 -54.71
N PRO A 54 73.54 -16.94 -54.51
CA PRO A 54 72.69 -17.19 -53.36
C PRO A 54 72.09 -18.60 -53.43
N CYS A 55 71.77 -19.16 -52.27
CA CYS A 55 71.06 -20.42 -52.18
C CYS A 55 69.63 -20.30 -52.76
N GLY A 56 69.24 -21.27 -53.58
CA GLY A 56 67.95 -21.29 -54.28
C GLY A 56 66.79 -21.87 -53.46
N THR A 57 67.05 -22.38 -52.26
CA THR A 57 66.05 -23.06 -51.43
C THR A 57 65.40 -22.11 -50.40
N PRO A 58 64.22 -22.45 -49.84
CA PRO A 58 63.53 -21.63 -48.86
C PRO A 58 64.30 -21.43 -47.55
N ALA A 59 64.09 -20.31 -46.86
CA ALA A 59 64.75 -19.99 -45.60
C ALA A 59 64.51 -21.05 -44.51
N GLY A 60 65.56 -21.39 -43.76
CA GLY A 60 65.50 -22.38 -42.68
C GLY A 60 65.51 -23.84 -43.15
N HIS A 61 65.76 -24.10 -44.43
CA HIS A 61 65.86 -25.46 -44.95
C HIS A 61 66.99 -26.25 -44.26
N PRO A 62 66.83 -27.57 -44.11
CA PRO A 62 67.90 -28.46 -43.68
C PRO A 62 68.87 -28.76 -44.82
N GLY A 63 70.07 -29.24 -44.48
CA GLY A 63 71.09 -29.69 -45.44
C GLY A 63 71.94 -28.56 -46.03
N ASN A 64 72.72 -28.91 -47.06
CA ASN A 64 73.68 -28.00 -47.68
C ASN A 64 73.00 -26.88 -48.49
N HIS A 65 73.63 -25.70 -48.52
CA HIS A 65 73.16 -24.57 -49.31
C HIS A 65 73.55 -24.73 -50.78
N ILE A 66 72.57 -24.77 -51.67
CA ILE A 66 72.76 -25.05 -53.10
C ILE A 66 71.98 -24.02 -53.93
N CYS A 67 72.54 -23.56 -55.06
CA CYS A 67 71.88 -22.60 -55.95
C CYS A 67 70.79 -23.27 -56.81
N VAL A 68 71.08 -24.43 -57.42
CA VAL A 68 70.16 -25.27 -58.19
C VAL A 68 70.50 -26.74 -57.91
N VAL A 69 69.54 -27.55 -57.48
CA VAL A 69 69.78 -28.95 -57.06
C VAL A 69 70.33 -29.78 -58.23
N ASN A 70 69.66 -29.75 -59.39
CA ASN A 70 70.04 -30.53 -60.58
C ASN A 70 71.38 -30.12 -61.20
N ALA A 71 71.96 -28.98 -60.80
CA ALA A 71 73.28 -28.56 -61.24
C ALA A 71 74.42 -29.26 -60.47
N HIS A 72 74.14 -29.78 -59.28
CA HIS A 72 75.16 -30.28 -58.36
C HIS A 72 74.86 -31.69 -57.80
N LEU A 73 73.60 -32.10 -57.77
CA LEU A 73 73.12 -33.34 -57.12
C LEU A 73 72.19 -34.13 -58.04
N CYS A 74 71.72 -35.29 -57.56
CA CYS A 74 70.91 -36.24 -58.32
C CYS A 74 69.64 -35.64 -58.92
N GLY A 75 68.85 -34.87 -58.17
CA GLY A 75 67.70 -34.14 -58.70
C GLY A 75 66.42 -34.95 -58.96
N GLU A 76 66.51 -36.28 -59.04
CA GLU A 76 65.34 -37.15 -59.21
C GLU A 76 64.34 -37.02 -58.05
N PRO A 77 63.02 -37.26 -58.26
CA PRO A 77 62.02 -37.15 -57.21
C PRO A 77 62.32 -38.04 -56.00
N CYS A 78 62.20 -37.48 -54.81
CA CYS A 78 62.32 -38.20 -53.55
C CYS A 78 61.27 -39.33 -53.49
N GLN A 79 61.63 -40.49 -52.95
CA GLN A 79 60.72 -41.61 -52.76
C GLN A 79 59.50 -41.24 -51.90
N LEU A 80 59.67 -40.28 -50.99
CA LEU A 80 58.62 -39.73 -50.13
C LEU A 80 58.03 -38.42 -50.68
N PHE A 81 58.09 -38.22 -51.99
CA PHE A 81 57.46 -37.09 -52.66
C PHE A 81 55.98 -36.96 -52.27
N GLY A 82 55.53 -35.73 -52.03
CA GLY A 82 54.18 -35.43 -51.56
C GLY A 82 53.94 -35.57 -50.05
N LYS A 83 54.88 -36.18 -49.28
CA LYS A 83 54.80 -36.12 -47.81
C LYS A 83 55.17 -34.74 -47.29
N ARG A 84 54.47 -34.28 -46.25
CA ARG A 84 54.73 -32.98 -45.62
C ARG A 84 56.15 -32.98 -45.04
N GLY A 85 56.95 -31.98 -45.37
CA GLY A 85 58.38 -31.88 -44.97
C GLY A 85 59.36 -32.40 -46.00
N CYS A 86 58.91 -33.07 -47.07
CA CYS A 86 59.73 -33.46 -48.21
C CYS A 86 60.29 -32.21 -48.92
N LEU A 87 61.56 -32.26 -49.32
CA LEU A 87 62.22 -31.23 -50.13
C LEU A 87 62.19 -31.54 -51.64
N GLU A 88 61.28 -32.45 -52.03
CA GLU A 88 60.96 -32.84 -53.41
C GLU A 88 62.06 -33.59 -54.16
N GLU A 89 63.25 -33.00 -54.32
CA GLU A 89 64.33 -33.53 -55.15
C GLU A 89 65.40 -34.27 -54.31
N CYS A 90 65.99 -35.31 -54.90
CA CYS A 90 67.06 -36.10 -54.31
C CYS A 90 68.36 -35.30 -54.19
N THR A 91 68.92 -35.28 -52.99
CA THR A 91 70.16 -34.55 -52.68
C THR A 91 71.39 -35.46 -52.58
N LYS A 92 71.26 -36.72 -52.99
CA LYS A 92 72.42 -37.62 -53.17
C LYS A 92 73.30 -37.14 -54.33
N VAL A 93 74.55 -37.59 -54.36
CA VAL A 93 75.49 -37.30 -55.45
C VAL A 93 74.95 -37.85 -56.77
N THR A 94 75.18 -37.11 -57.86
CA THR A 94 74.78 -37.52 -59.21
C THR A 94 75.38 -38.88 -59.58
N GLY A 95 74.54 -39.81 -60.07
CA GLY A 95 74.95 -41.16 -60.46
C GLY A 95 75.12 -42.17 -59.32
N HIS A 96 74.51 -41.92 -58.15
CA HIS A 96 74.45 -42.90 -57.06
C HIS A 96 73.73 -44.19 -57.53
N ALA A 97 74.22 -45.35 -57.07
CA ALA A 97 73.81 -46.67 -57.57
C ALA A 97 72.56 -47.26 -56.90
N GLU A 98 71.97 -46.54 -55.93
CA GLU A 98 70.82 -47.00 -55.15
C GLU A 98 69.52 -46.56 -55.83
N ASP A 99 68.53 -47.44 -55.91
CA ASP A 99 67.19 -47.10 -56.44
C ASP A 99 66.38 -46.17 -55.49
N GLU A 100 66.91 -45.89 -54.29
CA GLU A 100 66.26 -45.07 -53.28
C GLU A 100 66.70 -43.60 -53.38
N HIS A 101 65.80 -42.76 -53.89
CA HIS A 101 66.01 -41.32 -53.98
C HIS A 101 65.53 -40.62 -52.70
N VAL A 102 66.44 -39.97 -51.98
CA VAL A 102 66.14 -39.34 -50.67
C VAL A 102 66.55 -37.88 -50.68
N CYS A 103 65.67 -37.00 -50.20
CA CYS A 103 65.96 -35.58 -50.04
C CYS A 103 66.61 -35.28 -48.69
N SER A 104 67.13 -34.06 -48.49
CA SER A 104 67.79 -33.65 -47.23
C SER A 104 66.83 -33.40 -46.05
N ALA A 105 65.54 -33.76 -46.15
CA ALA A 105 64.59 -33.59 -45.07
C ALA A 105 64.93 -34.55 -43.90
N PRO A 106 65.08 -34.06 -42.66
CA PRO A 106 65.40 -34.93 -41.52
C PRO A 106 64.21 -35.81 -41.10
N VAL A 107 62.98 -35.37 -41.39
CA VAL A 107 61.74 -36.04 -41.01
C VAL A 107 60.70 -35.77 -42.10
N HIS A 108 60.08 -36.84 -42.60
CA HIS A 108 58.86 -36.77 -43.41
C HIS A 108 57.67 -37.00 -42.49
N MET A 109 56.66 -36.14 -42.56
CA MET A 109 55.52 -36.18 -41.65
C MET A 109 54.39 -37.02 -42.24
N CYS A 110 53.68 -37.72 -41.37
CA CYS A 110 52.50 -38.53 -41.71
C CYS A 110 51.50 -37.74 -42.56
N GLY A 111 51.14 -36.53 -42.12
CA GLY A 111 50.31 -35.60 -42.87
C GLY A 111 48.80 -35.87 -42.81
N GLU A 112 48.37 -37.02 -42.30
CA GLU A 112 46.94 -37.34 -42.08
C GLU A 112 46.26 -36.34 -41.12
N PRO A 113 44.95 -36.12 -41.20
CA PRO A 113 44.24 -35.20 -40.32
C PRO A 113 44.47 -35.51 -38.83
N CYS A 114 44.68 -34.46 -38.01
CA CYS A 114 44.78 -34.60 -36.56
C CYS A 114 43.55 -35.34 -36.00
N SER A 115 43.75 -36.23 -35.02
CA SER A 115 42.64 -37.00 -34.45
C SER A 115 41.60 -36.14 -33.73
N LEU A 116 41.92 -34.90 -33.35
CA LEU A 116 40.99 -33.97 -32.69
C LEU A 116 39.98 -33.39 -33.68
N ILE A 117 39.05 -34.20 -34.16
CA ILE A 117 38.02 -33.85 -35.13
C ILE A 117 36.63 -34.00 -34.49
N GLY A 118 35.75 -33.05 -34.75
CA GLY A 118 34.33 -33.14 -34.39
C GLY A 118 34.06 -33.11 -32.88
N ILE A 119 34.97 -32.56 -32.07
CA ILE A 119 34.75 -32.43 -30.63
C ILE A 119 33.69 -31.35 -30.35
N VAL A 120 32.86 -31.55 -29.33
CA VAL A 120 31.84 -30.59 -28.93
C VAL A 120 32.44 -29.64 -27.88
N LEU A 121 32.60 -28.38 -28.24
CA LEU A 121 33.06 -27.33 -27.32
C LEU A 121 31.96 -26.89 -26.35
N PRO A 122 32.33 -26.31 -25.20
CA PRO A 122 31.39 -25.62 -24.32
C PRO A 122 30.59 -24.57 -25.10
N GLY A 123 29.26 -24.73 -25.13
CA GLY A 123 28.35 -23.90 -25.94
C GLY A 123 27.81 -24.56 -27.22
N GLY A 124 28.08 -25.86 -27.42
CA GLY A 124 27.46 -26.67 -28.48
C GLY A 124 28.07 -26.52 -29.88
N LYS A 125 29.16 -25.76 -30.00
CA LYS A 125 29.91 -25.63 -31.27
C LYS A 125 30.80 -26.85 -31.47
N THR A 126 30.80 -27.43 -32.66
CA THR A 126 31.75 -28.47 -33.05
C THR A 126 33.07 -27.86 -33.48
N TYR A 127 34.19 -28.44 -33.04
CA TYR A 127 35.54 -28.03 -33.43
C TYR A 127 36.30 -29.22 -34.02
N SER A 128 37.02 -28.96 -35.10
CA SER A 128 37.99 -29.86 -35.69
C SER A 128 39.31 -29.13 -35.83
N CYS A 129 40.39 -29.76 -35.38
CA CYS A 129 41.73 -29.24 -35.56
C CYS A 129 42.03 -29.17 -37.07
N PRO A 130 42.45 -28.00 -37.61
CA PRO A 130 42.76 -27.87 -39.04
C PRO A 130 44.11 -28.47 -39.41
N GLU A 131 44.88 -28.95 -38.42
CA GLU A 131 46.26 -29.40 -38.63
C GLU A 131 46.36 -30.87 -39.03
N GLY A 132 47.43 -31.17 -39.76
CA GLY A 132 47.84 -32.53 -40.07
C GLY A 132 48.81 -33.09 -39.04
N CYS A 133 48.94 -34.41 -39.03
CA CYS A 133 49.79 -35.16 -38.13
C CYS A 133 51.27 -34.80 -38.32
N ASP A 134 51.95 -34.56 -37.20
CA ASP A 134 53.37 -34.22 -37.13
C ASP A 134 54.25 -35.39 -36.67
N ILE A 135 53.67 -36.58 -36.54
CA ILE A 135 54.43 -37.81 -36.31
C ILE A 135 55.11 -38.21 -37.62
N SER A 136 56.32 -38.76 -37.52
CA SER A 136 57.06 -39.17 -38.71
C SER A 136 56.36 -40.31 -39.45
N SER A 137 56.44 -40.28 -40.78
CA SER A 137 55.73 -41.22 -41.65
C SER A 137 56.25 -42.64 -41.61
N ASP A 138 57.46 -42.86 -41.06
CA ASP A 138 58.04 -44.18 -40.82
C ASP A 138 57.47 -44.86 -39.55
N GLN A 139 56.82 -44.09 -38.67
CA GLN A 139 56.22 -44.60 -37.44
C GLN A 139 54.75 -44.95 -37.65
N ASP A 140 54.38 -46.21 -37.41
CA ASP A 140 52.97 -46.61 -37.38
C ASP A 140 52.25 -46.05 -36.13
N HIS A 141 51.12 -45.39 -36.34
CA HIS A 141 50.32 -44.80 -35.27
C HIS A 141 48.84 -44.67 -35.65
N LYS A 142 47.95 -44.90 -34.67
CA LYS A 142 46.49 -44.80 -34.85
C LYS A 142 45.91 -43.45 -34.41
N ILE A 143 46.63 -42.74 -33.54
CA ILE A 143 46.22 -41.42 -33.03
C ILE A 143 47.15 -40.40 -33.65
N HIS A 144 46.61 -39.58 -34.55
CA HIS A 144 47.32 -38.54 -35.26
C HIS A 144 47.41 -37.28 -34.39
N SER A 145 48.58 -37.04 -33.81
CA SER A 145 48.88 -35.79 -33.09
C SER A 145 49.45 -34.76 -34.06
N CYS A 146 49.10 -33.50 -33.88
CA CYS A 146 49.75 -32.38 -34.56
C CYS A 146 50.67 -31.62 -33.59
N TYR A 147 51.38 -30.61 -34.10
CA TYR A 147 52.33 -29.81 -33.32
C TYR A 147 51.66 -28.98 -32.19
N THR A 148 50.33 -28.83 -32.22
CA THR A 148 49.60 -28.10 -31.18
C THR A 148 49.64 -28.90 -29.88
N ARG A 149 50.22 -28.31 -28.82
CA ARG A 149 50.45 -29.02 -27.54
C ARG A 149 49.34 -28.87 -26.50
N LEU A 150 48.59 -27.77 -26.54
CA LEU A 150 47.53 -27.49 -25.56
C LEU A 150 46.17 -27.42 -26.24
N CYS A 151 45.14 -27.77 -25.49
CA CYS A 151 43.77 -27.77 -25.96
C CYS A 151 43.33 -26.37 -26.45
N PRO A 152 42.67 -26.26 -27.61
CA PRO A 152 42.18 -24.99 -28.14
C PRO A 152 40.86 -24.54 -27.50
N ALA A 153 40.21 -25.40 -26.71
CA ALA A 153 38.94 -25.09 -26.05
C ALA A 153 39.12 -24.03 -24.95
N THR A 154 38.04 -23.28 -24.70
CA THR A 154 37.97 -22.36 -23.57
C THR A 154 37.47 -23.06 -22.31
N CYS A 155 37.86 -22.51 -21.17
CA CYS A 155 37.49 -22.94 -19.84
C CYS A 155 35.99 -22.76 -19.68
N GLU A 156 35.33 -23.83 -19.25
CA GLU A 156 33.89 -23.88 -18.98
C GLU A 156 33.44 -22.82 -17.97
N LEU A 157 34.34 -22.30 -17.13
CA LEU A 157 34.03 -21.38 -16.04
C LEU A 157 34.45 -19.91 -16.29
N CYS A 158 35.50 -19.63 -17.07
CA CYS A 158 36.02 -18.24 -17.21
C CYS A 158 36.53 -17.84 -18.60
N LYS A 159 36.18 -18.60 -19.66
CA LYS A 159 36.57 -18.33 -21.06
C LYS A 159 38.08 -18.30 -21.37
N ARG A 160 38.97 -18.47 -20.38
CA ARG A 160 40.43 -18.63 -20.59
C ARG A 160 40.72 -19.93 -21.32
N LEU A 161 41.87 -20.09 -21.99
CA LEU A 161 42.20 -21.37 -22.63
C LEU A 161 42.35 -22.50 -21.63
N CYS A 162 41.96 -23.71 -22.04
CA CYS A 162 42.20 -24.94 -21.30
C CYS A 162 43.70 -25.19 -21.14
N ASN A 163 44.11 -25.69 -19.97
CA ASN A 163 45.52 -25.96 -19.65
C ASN A 163 45.97 -27.41 -19.92
N GLN A 164 45.08 -28.25 -20.45
CA GLN A 164 45.34 -29.67 -20.70
C GLN A 164 45.95 -29.93 -22.08
N SER A 165 46.39 -31.17 -22.30
CA SER A 165 46.98 -31.63 -23.56
C SER A 165 46.02 -31.46 -24.74
N HIS A 166 46.53 -31.22 -25.94
CA HIS A 166 45.71 -30.94 -27.13
C HIS A 166 44.64 -32.00 -27.39
N LEU A 167 44.99 -33.28 -27.25
CA LEU A 167 44.11 -34.41 -27.54
C LEU A 167 43.20 -34.84 -26.38
N HIS A 168 43.20 -34.15 -25.23
CA HIS A 168 42.37 -34.57 -24.09
C HIS A 168 40.87 -34.56 -24.42
N GLY A 169 40.44 -33.69 -25.35
CA GLY A 169 39.05 -33.56 -25.77
C GLY A 169 38.52 -34.73 -26.60
N LEU A 170 39.36 -35.73 -26.92
CA LEU A 170 38.91 -37.00 -27.50
C LEU A 170 38.06 -37.81 -26.52
N ASP A 171 38.27 -37.62 -25.21
CA ASP A 171 37.41 -38.19 -24.19
C ASP A 171 36.24 -37.22 -23.88
N PRO A 172 34.99 -37.59 -24.23
CA PRO A 172 33.82 -36.74 -24.03
C PRO A 172 33.47 -36.48 -22.56
N HIS A 173 34.10 -37.19 -21.61
CA HIS A 173 33.90 -36.97 -20.18
C HIS A 173 34.91 -35.98 -19.57
N THR A 174 35.83 -35.44 -20.37
CA THR A 174 36.82 -34.49 -19.87
C THR A 174 36.27 -33.06 -19.81
N HIS A 175 36.62 -32.35 -18.74
CA HIS A 175 36.28 -30.94 -18.58
C HIS A 175 37.40 -30.03 -19.08
N HIS A 176 37.05 -28.98 -19.81
CA HIS A 176 37.98 -27.95 -20.24
C HIS A 176 38.15 -26.90 -19.14
N LEU A 177 39.25 -26.96 -18.40
CA LEU A 177 39.54 -26.06 -17.27
C LEU A 177 40.88 -25.34 -17.48
N CYS A 178 40.96 -24.08 -17.05
CA CYS A 178 42.19 -23.28 -17.18
C CYS A 178 43.22 -23.49 -16.05
N GLY A 179 42.89 -24.30 -15.04
CA GLY A 179 43.76 -24.59 -13.89
C GLY A 179 43.67 -23.59 -12.74
N GLU A 180 42.86 -22.54 -12.86
CA GLU A 180 42.71 -21.49 -11.84
C GLU A 180 41.47 -21.70 -10.98
N GLU A 181 41.39 -21.00 -9.84
CA GLU A 181 40.18 -20.96 -9.01
C GLU A 181 39.13 -20.02 -9.62
N HIS A 182 37.86 -20.30 -9.35
CA HIS A 182 36.73 -19.56 -9.92
C HIS A 182 35.70 -19.16 -8.87
N THR A 183 35.05 -18.01 -9.04
CA THR A 183 33.87 -17.68 -8.25
C THR A 183 32.69 -18.56 -8.68
N CYS A 184 31.97 -19.14 -7.72
CA CYS A 184 30.80 -19.95 -8.02
C CYS A 184 29.69 -19.08 -8.64
N PRO A 185 29.15 -19.41 -9.83
CA PRO A 185 28.09 -18.62 -10.47
C PRO A 185 26.69 -18.92 -9.90
N ALA A 186 26.56 -19.95 -9.06
CA ALA A 186 25.28 -20.32 -8.45
C ALA A 186 24.80 -19.28 -7.44
N LEU A 187 23.49 -19.17 -7.29
CA LEU A 187 22.85 -18.38 -6.24
C LEU A 187 22.86 -19.14 -4.92
N CYS A 188 22.78 -18.42 -3.79
CA CYS A 188 22.56 -18.98 -2.47
C CYS A 188 21.46 -20.04 -2.52
N SER A 189 21.63 -21.20 -1.88
CA SER A 189 20.64 -22.28 -1.86
C SER A 189 19.80 -22.30 -0.58
N ASP A 190 20.18 -21.52 0.44
CA ASP A 190 19.50 -21.49 1.74
C ASP A 190 18.05 -20.97 1.63
N LEU A 191 17.23 -21.40 2.60
CA LEU A 191 15.82 -21.02 2.71
C LEU A 191 15.70 -19.52 3.07
N GLY A 192 14.64 -18.89 2.57
CA GLY A 192 14.42 -17.44 2.74
C GLY A 192 14.92 -16.59 1.56
N ILE A 193 14.98 -15.29 1.79
CA ILE A 193 15.43 -14.23 0.87
C ILE A 193 16.73 -13.64 1.43
N CYS A 194 17.76 -13.46 0.59
CA CYS A 194 19.05 -12.95 1.06
C CYS A 194 19.03 -11.44 1.32
N GLN A 195 18.31 -10.68 0.47
CA GLN A 195 18.23 -9.23 0.57
C GLN A 195 16.84 -8.74 0.15
N ILE A 196 16.28 -7.82 0.95
CA ILE A 196 15.07 -7.05 0.64
C ILE A 196 15.51 -5.59 0.60
N ASP A 197 15.41 -4.96 -0.55
CA ASP A 197 15.71 -3.53 -0.68
C ASP A 197 14.40 -2.75 -0.75
N THR A 198 14.22 -1.85 0.21
CA THR A 198 13.01 -1.03 0.38
C THR A 198 13.18 0.41 -0.10
N ALA A 199 14.39 0.78 -0.56
CA ALA A 199 14.69 2.13 -1.00
C ALA A 199 13.99 2.45 -2.33
N PRO A 200 13.20 3.54 -2.42
CA PRO A 200 12.64 3.98 -3.68
C PRO A 200 13.77 4.41 -4.63
N GLN A 201 13.84 3.79 -5.81
CA GLN A 201 14.56 4.41 -6.92
C GLN A 201 13.83 5.72 -7.22
N SER A 202 14.53 6.85 -7.12
CA SER A 202 13.99 8.22 -7.17
C SER A 202 12.82 8.39 -8.14
N ILE A 203 11.67 8.87 -7.65
CA ILE A 203 10.59 9.37 -8.51
C ILE A 203 10.19 10.76 -8.03
N GLN A 204 10.53 11.76 -8.85
CA GLN A 204 9.86 13.06 -8.86
C GLN A 204 8.55 12.89 -9.62
N ALA A 205 7.42 12.83 -8.92
CA ALA A 205 6.12 13.10 -9.53
C ALA A 205 5.09 13.53 -8.47
N THR A 206 4.49 14.69 -8.72
CA THR A 206 3.32 15.25 -8.04
C THR A 206 2.18 14.23 -8.00
N PHE A 207 1.44 14.22 -6.89
CA PHE A 207 0.31 13.35 -6.59
C PHE A 207 -0.70 13.23 -7.76
N THR A 208 -0.56 12.14 -8.51
CA THR A 208 -1.63 11.40 -9.20
C THR A 208 -1.26 9.92 -9.07
N GLY A 209 -2.23 9.07 -8.75
CA GLY A 209 -2.03 7.71 -8.25
C GLY A 209 -1.01 6.85 -9.04
N ARG A 210 -0.33 5.96 -8.31
CA ARG A 210 0.76 5.01 -8.67
C ARG A 210 2.19 5.47 -8.33
N LEU A 211 2.53 5.49 -7.06
CA LEU A 211 3.93 5.35 -6.65
C LEU A 211 4.05 4.20 -5.67
N GLU A 212 4.02 2.99 -6.23
CA GLU A 212 4.39 1.74 -5.59
C GLU A 212 5.85 1.87 -5.12
N THR A 213 6.09 1.78 -3.82
CA THR A 213 7.44 1.46 -3.32
C THR A 213 7.71 0.02 -3.74
N PHE A 214 8.47 -0.19 -4.82
CA PHE A 214 8.80 -1.53 -5.28
C PHE A 214 9.88 -2.14 -4.39
N GLN A 215 9.51 -3.12 -3.55
CA GLN A 215 10.48 -3.97 -2.89
C GLN A 215 11.02 -5.00 -3.88
N TYR A 216 12.34 -5.01 -4.10
CA TYR A 216 12.99 -6.07 -4.86
C TYR A 216 13.63 -7.06 -3.89
N THR A 217 13.35 -8.35 -4.14
CA THR A 217 13.98 -9.45 -3.41
C THR A 217 15.07 -10.03 -4.26
N LYS A 218 16.26 -10.21 -3.67
CA LYS A 218 17.41 -10.76 -4.37
C LYS A 218 17.93 -11.99 -3.65
N ARG A 219 18.23 -13.04 -4.43
CA ARG A 219 19.12 -14.11 -3.98
C ARG A 219 20.54 -13.73 -4.37
N LEU A 220 21.44 -13.69 -3.39
CA LEU A 220 22.82 -13.30 -3.62
C LEU A 220 23.63 -14.47 -4.19
N GLN A 221 24.71 -14.13 -4.91
CA GLN A 221 25.63 -15.11 -5.49
C GLN A 221 26.39 -15.85 -4.38
N CYS A 222 26.69 -17.13 -4.63
CA CYS A 222 27.47 -17.94 -3.70
C CYS A 222 28.87 -17.34 -3.47
N VAL A 223 29.27 -17.20 -2.21
CA VAL A 223 30.58 -16.65 -1.82
C VAL A 223 31.72 -17.67 -1.99
N LYS A 224 31.39 -18.97 -2.09
CA LYS A 224 32.38 -20.04 -2.18
C LYS A 224 33.07 -20.05 -3.54
N THR A 225 34.36 -20.33 -3.54
CA THR A 225 35.15 -20.55 -4.75
C THR A 225 35.10 -22.00 -5.20
N ILE A 226 35.12 -22.22 -6.51
CA ILE A 226 35.33 -23.53 -7.13
C ILE A 226 36.84 -23.78 -7.16
N PRO A 227 37.33 -24.84 -6.50
CA PRO A 227 38.76 -25.17 -6.47
C PRO A 227 39.33 -25.45 -7.86
N GLN A 228 40.65 -25.30 -7.98
CA GLN A 228 41.38 -25.65 -9.21
C GLN A 228 41.07 -27.08 -9.67
N GLY A 229 40.85 -27.26 -10.97
CA GLY A 229 40.56 -28.56 -11.57
C GLY A 229 39.17 -29.13 -11.25
N ARG A 230 38.27 -28.34 -10.65
CA ARG A 230 36.87 -28.73 -10.39
C ARG A 230 35.90 -27.83 -11.15
N THR A 231 34.69 -28.32 -11.38
CA THR A 231 33.56 -27.56 -11.97
C THR A 231 32.56 -27.07 -10.92
N SER A 232 32.66 -27.56 -9.68
CA SER A 232 31.83 -27.15 -8.54
C SER A 232 32.61 -27.28 -7.22
N HIS A 233 32.14 -26.58 -6.18
CA HIS A 233 32.62 -26.76 -4.81
C HIS A 233 31.72 -27.76 -4.06
N ARG A 234 32.20 -28.28 -2.92
CA ARG A 234 31.39 -29.18 -2.07
C ARG A 234 30.46 -28.38 -1.13
N GLY A 235 29.34 -29.00 -0.76
CA GLY A 235 28.34 -28.45 0.17
C GLY A 235 27.40 -27.42 -0.45
N ALA A 236 26.41 -26.99 0.33
CA ALA A 236 25.37 -26.05 -0.08
C ALA A 236 25.94 -24.68 -0.50
N HIS A 237 25.25 -23.98 -1.40
CA HIS A 237 25.60 -22.64 -1.83
C HIS A 237 25.17 -21.62 -0.77
N ALA A 238 26.11 -20.79 -0.32
CA ALA A 238 25.87 -19.78 0.71
C ALA A 238 26.40 -18.43 0.23
N HIS A 239 25.76 -17.34 0.62
CA HIS A 239 26.18 -15.98 0.23
C HIS A 239 27.08 -15.29 1.27
N SER A 240 27.33 -15.94 2.41
CA SER A 240 28.25 -15.49 3.47
C SER A 240 29.07 -16.67 3.99
N THR A 241 30.24 -16.39 4.54
CA THR A 241 31.12 -17.37 5.20
C THR A 241 30.73 -17.62 6.65
N GLU A 242 29.80 -16.84 7.20
CA GLU A 242 29.26 -17.02 8.53
C GLU A 242 28.38 -18.29 8.63
N LYS A 243 28.43 -18.98 9.78
CA LYS A 243 27.69 -20.24 9.99
C LYS A 243 26.17 -20.11 9.89
N GLN A 244 25.63 -18.89 10.06
CA GLN A 244 24.21 -18.57 9.95
C GLN A 244 24.04 -17.24 9.23
N ALA A 245 24.28 -17.25 7.92
CA ALA A 245 23.97 -16.10 7.08
C ALA A 245 22.49 -15.73 7.25
N PHE A 246 22.22 -14.45 7.54
CA PHE A 246 20.86 -13.98 7.76
C PHE A 246 20.02 -14.12 6.48
N HIS A 247 18.79 -14.62 6.63
CA HIS A 247 17.82 -14.72 5.55
C HIS A 247 16.45 -14.27 6.03
N TYR A 248 15.79 -13.44 5.23
CA TYR A 248 14.44 -12.96 5.48
C TYR A 248 13.40 -14.03 5.13
N CYS A 249 12.26 -14.00 5.82
CA CYS A 249 11.13 -14.88 5.52
C CYS A 249 10.46 -14.54 4.16
N ARG A 250 9.88 -15.56 3.50
CA ARG A 250 9.18 -15.42 2.21
C ARG A 250 7.71 -14.99 2.34
N ALA A 251 7.19 -14.92 3.57
CA ALA A 251 5.82 -14.52 3.84
C ALA A 251 5.60 -13.03 3.47
N ARG A 252 4.40 -12.71 2.98
CA ARG A 252 3.96 -11.34 2.69
C ARG A 252 2.77 -10.99 3.58
N CYS A 253 2.65 -9.72 3.95
CA CYS A 253 1.45 -9.22 4.61
C CYS A 253 0.27 -9.24 3.62
N ASP A 254 -0.88 -9.75 4.04
CA ASP A 254 -2.07 -9.90 3.19
C ASP A 254 -2.74 -8.57 2.79
N ASN A 255 -2.47 -7.49 3.52
CA ASN A 255 -3.11 -6.19 3.34
C ASN A 255 -2.25 -5.17 2.56
N CYS A 256 -0.92 -5.21 2.71
CA CYS A 256 0.00 -4.32 2.00
C CYS A 256 0.91 -5.04 1.00
N GLY A 257 1.06 -6.37 1.09
CA GLY A 257 1.90 -7.15 0.18
C GLY A 257 3.41 -7.13 0.47
N TYR A 258 3.85 -6.42 1.52
CA TYR A 258 5.26 -6.25 1.88
C TYR A 258 5.83 -7.56 2.47
N PHE A 259 7.10 -7.85 2.16
CA PHE A 259 7.77 -9.05 2.68
C PHE A 259 8.13 -8.92 4.16
N CYS A 260 8.12 -10.07 4.84
CA CYS A 260 8.56 -10.18 6.22
C CYS A 260 10.04 -9.82 6.35
N THR A 261 10.35 -8.93 7.30
CA THR A 261 11.70 -8.42 7.58
C THR A 261 12.39 -9.18 8.71
N LEU A 262 11.71 -10.12 9.38
CA LEU A 262 12.32 -10.99 10.38
C LEU A 262 13.08 -12.20 9.81
N PRO A 263 14.07 -12.73 10.57
CA PRO A 263 14.67 -14.03 10.31
C PRO A 263 13.62 -15.14 10.33
N LEU A 264 13.97 -16.30 9.77
CA LEU A 264 13.06 -17.45 9.70
C LEU A 264 12.53 -17.83 11.10
N GLN A 265 11.21 -17.72 11.27
CA GLN A 265 10.40 -17.90 12.48
C GLN A 265 10.18 -16.58 13.25
N ASP A 266 8.90 -16.32 13.52
CA ASP A 266 8.26 -15.04 13.87
C ASP A 266 8.16 -14.03 12.70
N HIS A 267 6.98 -13.41 12.54
CA HIS A 267 6.63 -12.61 11.35
C HIS A 267 6.39 -11.15 11.72
N GLU A 268 7.23 -10.26 11.23
CA GLU A 268 7.07 -8.82 11.30
C GLU A 268 7.49 -8.26 9.94
N THR A 269 6.73 -7.30 9.42
CA THR A 269 6.96 -6.69 8.11
C THR A 269 7.09 -5.19 8.30
N SER A 270 7.96 -4.51 7.57
CA SER A 270 7.82 -3.06 7.40
C SER A 270 6.54 -2.79 6.62
N HIS A 271 5.49 -2.35 7.31
CA HIS A 271 4.19 -2.09 6.70
C HIS A 271 4.24 -0.83 5.84
N GLY A 272 3.80 -0.96 4.58
CA GLY A 272 3.59 0.17 3.69
C GLY A 272 2.11 0.46 3.46
N SER A 273 1.87 1.21 2.38
CA SER A 273 0.54 1.54 1.85
C SER A 273 -0.33 0.29 1.68
N MET A 274 -1.58 0.34 2.15
CA MET A 274 -2.55 -0.77 2.09
C MET A 274 -3.21 -0.89 0.70
N THR A 275 -2.38 -0.96 -0.34
CA THR A 275 -2.80 -0.95 -1.75
C THR A 275 -3.71 -2.12 -2.14
N GLN A 276 -3.72 -3.21 -1.38
CA GLN A 276 -4.55 -4.39 -1.66
C GLN A 276 -5.92 -4.35 -0.97
N THR A 277 -6.29 -3.21 -0.38
CA THR A 277 -7.54 -3.07 0.38
C THR A 277 -8.40 -1.92 -0.14
N ARG A 278 -9.70 -1.97 0.18
CA ARG A 278 -10.72 -0.98 -0.12
C ARG A 278 -11.54 -0.68 1.11
N TRP A 279 -12.05 0.55 1.20
CA TRP A 279 -12.88 0.99 2.31
C TRP A 279 -14.27 0.34 2.28
N ALA A 280 -14.71 -0.15 3.42
CA ALA A 280 -16.10 -0.46 3.72
C ALA A 280 -16.56 0.49 4.81
N VAL A 281 -17.47 1.41 4.49
CA VAL A 281 -18.02 2.39 5.44
C VAL A 281 -19.46 2.00 5.77
N ASP A 282 -19.77 1.95 7.06
CA ASP A 282 -21.11 1.66 7.58
C ASP A 282 -21.96 2.93 7.58
N GLY A 283 -23.14 2.87 6.96
CA GLY A 283 -24.05 3.99 6.81
C GLY A 283 -24.76 4.00 5.46
N PRO A 284 -25.76 4.89 5.27
CA PRO A 284 -26.42 5.08 3.98
C PRO A 284 -25.42 5.55 2.90
N ASP A 285 -25.75 5.30 1.63
CA ASP A 285 -24.92 5.69 0.48
C ASP A 285 -24.56 7.19 0.55
N GLY A 286 -23.26 7.49 0.47
CA GLY A 286 -22.72 8.85 0.62
C GLY A 286 -22.19 9.19 2.03
N THR A 287 -22.22 8.25 2.98
CA THR A 287 -21.54 8.40 4.27
C THR A 287 -20.02 8.48 4.04
N SER A 288 -19.39 9.56 4.51
CA SER A 288 -17.94 9.77 4.43
C SER A 288 -17.28 9.60 5.80
N LEU A 289 -16.15 8.90 5.81
CA LEU A 289 -15.30 8.69 6.97
C LEU A 289 -14.12 9.66 6.91
N GLU A 290 -13.98 10.52 7.91
CA GLU A 290 -12.82 11.42 7.99
C GLU A 290 -11.69 10.81 8.82
N LEU A 291 -10.49 10.71 8.24
CA LEU A 291 -9.28 10.25 8.93
C LEU A 291 -8.10 11.14 8.54
N GLY A 292 -7.50 11.79 9.54
CA GLY A 292 -6.33 12.65 9.35
C GLY A 292 -6.58 13.81 8.37
N GLY A 293 -7.80 14.38 8.37
CA GLY A 293 -8.20 15.48 7.48
C GLY A 293 -8.54 15.06 6.05
N ARG A 294 -8.76 13.76 5.80
CA ARG A 294 -9.15 13.20 4.49
C ARG A 294 -10.46 12.44 4.62
N HIS A 295 -11.36 12.63 3.65
CA HIS A 295 -12.65 11.93 3.60
C HIS A 295 -12.56 10.71 2.69
N PHE A 296 -13.08 9.58 3.17
CA PHE A 296 -13.16 8.31 2.47
C PHE A 296 -14.60 7.83 2.38
N SER A 297 -15.00 7.36 1.22
CA SER A 297 -16.30 6.75 0.98
C SER A 297 -16.16 5.23 0.86
N SER A 298 -17.29 4.53 0.95
CA SER A 298 -17.33 3.10 0.63
C SER A 298 -16.76 2.81 -0.77
N ASN A 299 -15.93 1.77 -0.85
CA ASN A 299 -15.21 1.28 -2.04
C ASN A 299 -13.99 2.11 -2.49
N ASP A 300 -13.64 3.19 -1.78
CA ASP A 300 -12.39 3.93 -2.02
C ASP A 300 -11.15 3.06 -1.77
N GLU A 301 -10.04 3.37 -2.43
CA GLU A 301 -8.79 2.62 -2.28
C GLU A 301 -8.14 2.86 -0.91
N GLY A 302 -7.64 1.78 -0.28
CA GLY A 302 -6.90 1.83 0.98
C GLY A 302 -5.43 2.27 0.82
N ALA A 303 -4.95 2.45 -0.40
CA ALA A 303 -3.58 2.87 -0.70
C ALA A 303 -3.10 4.14 0.05
N PRO A 304 -3.91 5.17 0.30
CA PRO A 304 -3.48 6.34 1.07
C PRO A 304 -3.16 6.05 2.53
N MET A 305 -3.47 4.86 3.04
CA MET A 305 -3.39 4.50 4.44
C MET A 305 -2.31 3.47 4.74
N MET A 306 -1.77 3.52 5.97
CA MET A 306 -0.86 2.53 6.52
C MET A 306 -1.57 1.70 7.60
N CYS A 307 -1.19 0.42 7.73
CA CYS A 307 -1.84 -0.53 8.65
C CYS A 307 -1.89 -0.01 10.10
N ASN A 308 -0.79 0.57 10.59
CA ASN A 308 -0.67 1.09 11.94
C ASN A 308 -1.54 2.35 12.19
N LEU A 309 -1.69 3.22 11.19
CA LEU A 309 -2.49 4.44 11.27
C LEU A 309 -3.99 4.15 11.27
N VAL A 310 -4.41 3.17 10.48
CA VAL A 310 -5.81 2.72 10.41
C VAL A 310 -6.22 2.10 11.74
N CYS A 311 -5.40 1.19 12.26
CA CYS A 311 -5.68 0.51 13.52
C CYS A 311 -5.67 1.49 14.71
N SER A 312 -4.71 2.41 14.79
CA SER A 312 -4.71 3.46 15.83
C SER A 312 -5.90 4.41 15.75
N SER A 313 -6.40 4.70 14.54
CA SER A 313 -7.47 5.69 14.36
C SER A 313 -8.88 5.09 14.41
N LEU A 314 -9.06 3.83 14.02
CA LEU A 314 -10.37 3.21 13.86
C LEU A 314 -10.64 2.00 14.75
N ASP A 315 -9.61 1.42 15.35
CA ASP A 315 -9.76 0.45 16.44
C ASP A 315 -10.55 -0.84 16.10
N ARG A 316 -10.77 -1.12 14.79
CA ARG A 316 -11.65 -2.20 14.35
C ARG A 316 -11.09 -2.94 13.15
N HIS A 317 -11.34 -4.24 13.15
CA HIS A 317 -10.89 -5.17 12.11
C HIS A 317 -12.07 -6.03 11.62
N ASP A 318 -11.98 -6.52 10.39
CA ASP A 318 -12.89 -7.53 9.83
C ASP A 318 -12.39 -8.94 10.20
N GLY A 319 -13.30 -9.86 10.51
CA GLY A 319 -12.96 -11.21 10.96
C GLY A 319 -14.07 -12.25 10.74
N ARG A 320 -13.74 -13.54 10.87
CA ARG A 320 -14.69 -14.67 10.74
C ARG A 320 -15.05 -15.30 12.10
N CYS A 321 -16.30 -15.74 12.23
CA CYS A 321 -16.99 -16.21 13.44
C CYS A 321 -16.22 -17.15 14.39
N ASP A 322 -16.05 -16.72 15.65
CA ASP A 322 -16.69 -17.30 16.86
C ASP A 322 -16.34 -16.49 18.12
N GLY A 323 -17.34 -16.05 18.91
CA GLY A 323 -17.14 -15.51 20.28
C GLY A 323 -17.82 -14.18 20.62
N ALA A 324 -17.76 -13.77 21.91
CA ALA A 324 -18.34 -12.53 22.46
C ALA A 324 -17.65 -11.23 22.00
N ASP A 325 -16.56 -11.36 21.24
CA ASP A 325 -15.70 -10.27 20.75
C ASP A 325 -16.08 -9.83 19.31
N ILE A 326 -17.30 -10.14 18.86
CA ILE A 326 -17.76 -9.96 17.47
C ILE A 326 -19.14 -9.27 17.45
N GLN A 327 -19.31 -8.26 16.61
CA GLN A 327 -20.60 -7.65 16.27
C GLN A 327 -20.96 -7.95 14.82
N HIS A 328 -22.06 -8.67 14.61
CA HIS A 328 -22.56 -8.99 13.28
C HIS A 328 -23.19 -7.78 12.61
N LEU A 329 -22.81 -7.49 11.35
CA LEU A 329 -23.51 -6.49 10.55
C LEU A 329 -24.64 -7.15 9.76
N GLY A 330 -25.88 -6.70 10.00
CA GLY A 330 -27.04 -7.11 9.21
C GLY A 330 -27.16 -6.41 7.85
N THR A 331 -26.33 -5.40 7.60
CA THR A 331 -26.38 -4.51 6.43
C THR A 331 -25.42 -4.98 5.33
N ARG A 332 -25.87 -4.94 4.06
CA ARG A 332 -25.03 -5.30 2.91
C ARG A 332 -24.12 -4.13 2.54
N ILE A 333 -22.84 -4.20 2.90
CA ILE A 333 -21.87 -3.13 2.70
C ILE A 333 -20.91 -3.50 1.54
N VAL A 334 -20.59 -2.55 0.66
CA VAL A 334 -19.57 -2.69 -0.40
C VAL A 334 -18.15 -2.47 0.15
N PRO A 335 -17.08 -3.07 -0.44
CA PRO A 335 -17.08 -3.99 -1.59
C PRO A 335 -17.60 -5.38 -1.22
N HIS A 336 -18.19 -6.12 -2.17
CA HIS A 336 -18.76 -7.46 -1.96
C HIS A 336 -19.93 -7.53 -0.96
N PRO A 337 -21.10 -6.95 -1.31
CA PRO A 337 -22.28 -6.88 -0.44
C PRO A 337 -22.90 -8.24 -0.08
N ASP A 338 -22.55 -9.31 -0.80
CA ASP A 338 -23.05 -10.67 -0.55
C ASP A 338 -22.20 -11.47 0.45
N LYS A 339 -21.05 -10.92 0.89
CA LYS A 339 -20.27 -11.52 1.98
C LYS A 339 -20.75 -10.92 3.31
N PRO A 340 -21.09 -11.74 4.32
CA PRO A 340 -21.30 -11.22 5.68
C PRO A 340 -20.00 -10.61 6.17
N LYS A 341 -20.12 -9.44 6.79
CA LYS A 341 -19.01 -8.66 7.33
C LYS A 341 -19.29 -8.48 8.80
N ASP A 342 -18.34 -8.82 9.65
CA ASP A 342 -18.51 -8.74 11.09
C ASP A 342 -17.37 -7.92 11.67
N PHE A 343 -17.68 -7.02 12.62
CA PHE A 343 -16.65 -6.29 13.32
C PHE A 343 -16.12 -7.12 14.47
N ILE A 344 -14.80 -7.28 14.54
CA ILE A 344 -14.12 -7.89 15.69
C ILE A 344 -13.44 -6.83 16.54
N THR A 345 -13.28 -7.12 17.84
CA THR A 345 -12.51 -6.25 18.75
C THR A 345 -11.02 -6.25 18.42
N HIS A 346 -10.32 -5.16 18.73
CA HIS A 346 -8.86 -5.04 18.61
C HIS A 346 -8.12 -6.18 19.35
N GLY A 347 -8.57 -6.51 20.56
CA GLY A 347 -8.00 -7.60 21.36
C GLY A 347 -8.15 -8.99 20.70
N LEU A 348 -9.23 -9.23 19.94
CA LEU A 348 -9.36 -10.47 19.17
C LEU A 348 -8.40 -10.47 17.97
N HIS A 349 -8.24 -9.33 17.29
CA HIS A 349 -7.35 -9.22 16.14
C HIS A 349 -5.86 -9.39 16.52
N TRP A 350 -5.43 -8.78 17.62
CA TRP A 350 -4.03 -8.75 18.08
C TRP A 350 -3.70 -9.77 19.18
N ARG A 351 -4.55 -10.79 19.38
CA ARG A 351 -4.44 -11.80 20.47
C ARG A 351 -3.05 -12.44 20.62
N ARG A 352 -2.24 -12.49 19.56
CA ARG A 352 -0.89 -13.09 19.58
C ARG A 352 0.23 -12.12 19.94
N SER A 353 0.14 -10.86 19.53
CA SER A 353 1.18 -9.84 19.75
C SER A 353 0.61 -8.46 19.40
N ASP A 354 0.29 -7.66 20.42
CA ASP A 354 -0.26 -6.32 20.26
C ASP A 354 0.87 -5.27 20.32
N PRO A 355 1.16 -4.53 19.21
CA PRO A 355 2.26 -3.56 19.16
C PRO A 355 1.92 -2.21 19.81
N TYR A 356 0.69 -2.01 20.29
CA TYR A 356 0.22 -0.72 20.83
C TYR A 356 0.50 -0.57 22.32
N THR A 357 0.54 0.68 22.80
CA THR A 357 0.74 0.98 24.22
C THR A 357 -0.46 0.53 25.07
N ARG A 358 -0.25 0.34 26.38
CA ARG A 358 -1.34 -0.06 27.30
C ARG A 358 -2.49 0.97 27.33
N ASP A 359 -2.18 2.24 27.17
CA ASP A 359 -3.18 3.31 27.18
C ASP A 359 -4.04 3.26 25.90
N GLU A 360 -3.42 3.00 24.74
CA GLU A 360 -4.11 2.76 23.48
C GLU A 360 -5.00 1.52 23.56
N GLN A 361 -4.46 0.39 24.03
CA GLN A 361 -5.22 -0.85 24.24
C GLN A 361 -6.43 -0.67 25.17
N THR A 362 -6.31 0.18 26.19
CA THR A 362 -7.41 0.48 27.13
C THR A 362 -8.49 1.34 26.47
N ASN A 363 -8.10 2.25 25.58
CA ASN A 363 -9.06 3.05 24.81
C ASN A 363 -9.75 2.19 23.74
N PHE A 364 -9.02 1.25 23.15
CA PHE A 364 -9.52 0.28 22.18
C PHE A 364 -10.61 -0.66 22.73
N ALA A 365 -10.67 -0.81 24.04
CA ALA A 365 -11.68 -1.62 24.71
C ALA A 365 -13.00 -0.88 24.98
N LYS A 366 -13.08 0.44 24.72
CA LYS A 366 -14.24 1.29 25.07
C LYS A 366 -15.25 1.39 23.92
N CYS A 367 -16.48 1.78 24.24
CA CYS A 367 -17.55 1.96 23.27
C CYS A 367 -17.40 3.23 22.42
N ASP A 368 -17.81 3.15 21.15
CA ASP A 368 -17.67 4.20 20.13
C ASP A 368 -18.59 5.42 20.30
N SER A 369 -19.55 5.37 21.21
CA SER A 369 -20.52 6.46 21.38
C SER A 369 -19.84 7.66 22.04
N MET A 370 -20.07 8.87 21.52
CA MET A 370 -19.44 10.10 21.99
C MET A 370 -20.45 11.10 22.56
N CYS A 371 -20.18 11.69 23.72
CA CYS A 371 -21.03 12.74 24.26
C CYS A 371 -21.08 13.95 23.29
N SER A 372 -22.28 14.44 23.00
CA SER A 372 -22.51 15.61 22.15
C SER A 372 -22.44 16.94 22.91
N GLY A 373 -21.89 16.94 24.12
CA GLY A 373 -21.66 18.15 24.91
C GLY A 373 -20.84 19.19 24.13
N PRO A 374 -21.22 20.49 24.14
CA PRO A 374 -20.47 21.55 23.46
C PRO A 374 -19.02 21.66 23.95
N GLU A 375 -18.71 21.22 25.17
CA GLU A 375 -17.37 21.09 25.73
C GLU A 375 -16.48 20.06 25.01
N HIS A 376 -17.08 19.17 24.22
CA HIS A 376 -16.41 18.11 23.46
C HIS A 376 -16.34 18.41 21.95
N SER A 377 -16.85 19.57 21.52
CA SER A 377 -16.82 20.01 20.11
C SER A 377 -15.52 20.76 19.81
N ALA A 378 -14.78 20.30 18.79
CA ALA A 378 -13.52 20.92 18.38
C ALA A 378 -13.79 22.28 17.69
N ALA A 379 -13.48 23.38 18.38
CA ALA A 379 -13.38 24.69 17.76
C ALA A 379 -12.06 24.84 16.97
N PRO A 380 -11.95 25.76 16.00
CA PRO A 380 -10.78 25.92 15.12
C PRO A 380 -9.48 26.33 15.84
N ALA A 381 -9.58 26.64 17.14
CA ALA A 381 -8.46 27.04 17.99
C ALA A 381 -8.60 26.42 19.39
N GLY A 382 -8.38 25.10 19.50
CA GLY A 382 -7.87 24.47 20.72
C GLY A 382 -8.84 23.69 21.62
N SER A 383 -8.42 22.46 21.95
CA SER A 383 -8.63 21.70 23.21
C SER A 383 -9.98 21.05 23.57
N GLY A 384 -10.96 20.95 22.66
CA GLY A 384 -12.11 20.06 22.91
C GLY A 384 -11.70 18.59 22.77
N GLN A 385 -11.48 17.87 23.87
CA GLN A 385 -11.30 16.41 23.81
C GLN A 385 -12.67 15.71 23.75
N PRO A 386 -12.87 14.76 22.81
CA PRO A 386 -14.10 13.98 22.74
C PRO A 386 -14.26 13.12 24.00
N SER A 387 -15.46 13.11 24.58
CA SER A 387 -15.82 12.24 25.72
C SER A 387 -16.52 10.99 25.19
N TYR A 388 -15.88 9.83 25.38
CA TYR A 388 -16.39 8.54 24.92
C TYR A 388 -17.18 7.83 26.01
N CYS A 389 -18.06 6.92 25.57
CA CYS A 389 -18.72 6.00 26.46
C CYS A 389 -17.67 5.16 27.20
N THR A 390 -17.80 5.08 28.52
CA THR A 390 -16.85 4.40 29.41
C THR A 390 -17.09 2.89 29.53
N LEU A 391 -18.14 2.38 28.91
CA LEU A 391 -18.50 0.96 28.93
C LEU A 391 -17.70 0.17 27.89
N PRO A 392 -17.59 -1.16 28.06
CA PRO A 392 -16.91 -2.02 27.10
C PRO A 392 -17.50 -1.93 25.69
N ILE A 393 -16.64 -2.08 24.69
CA ILE A 393 -17.02 -2.23 23.30
C ILE A 393 -18.09 -3.33 23.14
N PHE A 394 -19.16 -3.05 22.39
CA PHE A 394 -20.34 -3.91 22.21
C PHE A 394 -21.20 -4.20 23.45
N HIS A 395 -21.14 -3.37 24.50
CA HIS A 395 -22.04 -3.50 25.64
C HIS A 395 -23.54 -3.40 25.22
N PRO A 396 -24.45 -4.12 25.90
CA PRO A 396 -25.89 -3.89 25.77
C PRO A 396 -26.28 -2.51 26.34
N PRO A 397 -27.35 -1.87 25.84
CA PRO A 397 -27.85 -0.62 26.39
C PRO A 397 -28.11 -0.73 27.90
N MET A 398 -27.56 0.19 28.69
CA MET A 398 -27.89 0.31 30.11
C MET A 398 -29.25 0.97 30.31
N ASP A 399 -29.97 0.59 31.36
CA ASP A 399 -31.21 1.29 31.76
C ASP A 399 -30.85 2.74 32.15
N PRO A 400 -31.41 3.76 31.46
CA PRO A 400 -31.15 5.18 31.75
C PRO A 400 -31.49 5.59 33.19
N ASN A 401 -32.35 4.83 33.88
CA ASN A 401 -32.73 5.08 35.27
C ASN A 401 -31.76 4.46 36.29
N SER A 402 -30.71 3.77 35.83
CA SER A 402 -29.72 3.17 36.71
C SER A 402 -28.92 4.25 37.45
N PRO A 403 -28.69 4.11 38.77
CA PRO A 403 -27.91 5.08 39.53
C PRO A 403 -26.45 5.11 39.04
N VAL A 404 -25.98 6.29 38.66
CA VAL A 404 -24.57 6.53 38.30
C VAL A 404 -23.80 6.83 39.59
N ASN A 405 -22.90 5.94 39.97
CA ASN A 405 -21.97 6.20 41.07
C ASN A 405 -20.88 7.17 40.60
N GLY A 406 -20.90 8.41 41.11
CA GLY A 406 -19.91 9.45 40.81
C GLY A 406 -20.39 10.50 39.78
N PHE A 407 -19.44 11.22 39.18
CA PHE A 407 -19.69 12.25 38.16
C PHE A 407 -19.98 11.61 36.79
N GLY A 408 -21.07 11.99 36.12
CA GLY A 408 -21.46 11.45 34.80
C GLY A 408 -22.97 11.25 34.62
N TYR A 409 -23.38 10.69 33.47
CA TYR A 409 -24.78 10.33 33.16
C TYR A 409 -24.88 9.11 32.22
N ILE A 410 -26.06 8.49 32.13
CA ILE A 410 -26.40 7.45 31.14
C ILE A 410 -27.37 8.06 30.13
N SER A 411 -27.08 7.93 28.83
CA SER A 411 -27.95 8.40 27.75
C SER A 411 -29.18 7.51 27.57
N ASN A 412 -30.23 8.00 26.89
CA ASN A 412 -31.47 7.23 26.67
C ASN A 412 -31.26 5.97 25.82
N ASP A 413 -30.22 5.94 24.98
CA ASP A 413 -29.79 4.77 24.22
C ASP A 413 -28.79 3.87 24.99
N GLY A 414 -28.52 4.20 26.26
CA GLY A 414 -27.88 3.33 27.24
C GLY A 414 -26.35 3.43 27.32
N HIS A 415 -25.74 4.53 26.89
CA HIS A 415 -24.29 4.77 26.96
C HIS A 415 -23.90 5.63 28.18
N ARG A 416 -22.77 5.34 28.83
CA ARG A 416 -22.32 6.04 30.04
C ARG A 416 -21.18 7.02 29.77
N PHE A 417 -21.39 8.29 30.12
CA PHE A 417 -20.39 9.35 29.98
C PHE A 417 -19.98 9.94 31.35
N GLU A 418 -18.73 10.40 31.47
CA GLU A 418 -18.18 11.02 32.70
C GLU A 418 -18.13 12.56 32.59
N CYS A 419 -19.04 13.15 31.83
CA CYS A 419 -19.17 14.59 31.63
C CYS A 419 -20.57 15.06 32.05
N ASN A 420 -20.81 16.38 32.01
CA ASN A 420 -22.14 16.92 32.32
C ASN A 420 -23.16 16.49 31.27
N ASN A 421 -24.42 16.29 31.70
CA ASN A 421 -25.49 15.91 30.78
C ASN A 421 -25.90 17.13 29.91
N PRO A 422 -25.69 17.09 28.57
CA PRO A 422 -26.07 18.19 27.68
C PRO A 422 -27.59 18.43 27.63
N VAL A 423 -28.39 17.43 28.01
CA VAL A 423 -29.85 17.49 28.20
C VAL A 423 -30.25 18.32 29.42
N VAL A 424 -29.36 18.87 30.24
CA VAL A 424 -29.78 19.76 31.33
C VAL A 424 -29.84 21.24 30.87
N MET A 425 -29.22 21.59 29.74
CA MET A 425 -28.93 22.99 29.37
C MET A 425 -29.92 23.70 28.41
N ARG A 426 -31.04 23.10 27.94
CA ARG A 426 -31.85 23.65 26.82
C ARG A 426 -33.39 23.60 26.99
N GLN A 427 -34.15 24.69 26.85
CA GLN A 427 -35.59 24.74 27.23
C GLN A 427 -36.57 25.36 26.19
N ALA A 428 -37.61 24.63 25.73
CA ALA A 428 -38.93 25.07 25.16
C ALA A 428 -39.16 25.23 23.61
N PHE A 429 -40.42 25.00 23.11
CA PHE A 429 -40.80 24.72 21.69
C PHE A 429 -42.19 25.25 21.19
N HIS A 430 -42.36 25.50 19.87
CA HIS A 430 -43.62 25.92 19.18
C HIS A 430 -43.89 25.23 17.83
N VAL A 431 -45.15 25.16 17.34
CA VAL A 431 -45.53 24.43 16.10
C VAL A 431 -46.49 25.22 15.15
N SER A 432 -46.25 25.17 13.82
CA SER A 432 -47.04 25.83 12.74
C SER A 432 -48.13 24.95 12.08
N GLY A 433 -48.99 25.54 11.24
CA GLY A 433 -50.24 25.01 10.68
C GLY A 433 -50.16 24.17 9.39
N SER A 434 -49.14 24.31 8.53
CA SER A 434 -48.94 23.48 7.30
C SER A 434 -48.46 22.04 7.58
N MET A 435 -48.80 21.56 8.78
CA MET A 435 -48.43 20.27 9.33
C MET A 435 -49.49 19.19 9.04
N SER A 436 -50.45 19.47 8.16
CA SER A 436 -51.52 18.54 7.77
C SER A 436 -51.08 17.49 6.76
N PHE A 437 -49.93 17.67 6.09
CA PHE A 437 -49.42 16.73 5.09
C PHE A 437 -48.93 15.41 5.71
N ASN A 438 -49.07 14.31 4.96
CA ASN A 438 -48.85 12.94 5.43
C ASN A 438 -47.49 12.33 5.02
N ASP A 439 -46.61 13.14 4.46
CA ASP A 439 -45.25 12.77 4.03
C ASP A 439 -44.31 12.50 5.22
N ARG A 440 -44.65 13.00 6.42
CA ARG A 440 -44.03 12.61 7.68
C ARG A 440 -45.12 12.20 8.66
N ARG A 441 -44.84 11.18 9.47
CA ARG A 441 -45.80 10.59 10.42
C ARG A 441 -45.13 10.37 11.78
N PRO A 442 -45.88 10.18 12.87
CA PRO A 442 -45.32 9.80 14.17
C PRO A 442 -44.33 8.64 14.07
N LEU A 443 -43.28 8.66 14.90
CA LEU A 443 -42.22 7.63 14.86
C LEU A 443 -42.82 6.26 15.15
N SER A 444 -42.60 5.29 14.27
CA SER A 444 -43.10 3.93 14.47
C SER A 444 -42.46 3.30 15.70
N ASN A 445 -43.26 2.57 16.49
CA ASN A 445 -42.82 1.86 17.70
C ASN A 445 -42.31 2.75 18.86
N ALA A 446 -42.50 4.07 18.81
CA ALA A 446 -42.17 4.94 19.94
C ALA A 446 -43.29 4.95 21.01
N PRO A 447 -42.94 5.26 22.27
CA PRO A 447 -43.92 5.52 23.33
C PRO A 447 -44.98 6.56 22.89
N ALA A 448 -46.25 6.32 23.25
CA ALA A 448 -47.42 7.13 22.87
C ALA A 448 -47.76 7.25 21.36
N THR A 449 -47.02 6.62 20.43
CA THR A 449 -47.32 6.67 18.98
C THR A 449 -48.74 6.26 18.64
N ASN A 450 -49.25 5.17 19.24
CA ASN A 450 -50.62 4.71 19.01
C ASN A 450 -51.68 5.73 19.45
N GLN A 451 -51.39 6.51 20.50
CA GLN A 451 -52.27 7.57 20.96
C GLN A 451 -52.21 8.76 20.00
N ILE A 452 -51.01 9.18 19.60
CA ILE A 452 -50.80 10.31 18.68
C ILE A 452 -51.47 10.05 17.33
N GLN A 453 -51.28 8.86 16.75
CA GLN A 453 -51.84 8.50 15.44
C GLN A 453 -53.37 8.52 15.39
N ARG A 454 -54.07 8.33 16.53
CA ARG A 454 -55.54 8.44 16.59
C ARG A 454 -56.03 9.86 16.32
N TYR A 455 -55.24 10.87 16.68
CA TYR A 455 -55.61 12.27 16.55
C TYR A 455 -54.91 12.93 15.36
N SER A 456 -53.61 12.68 15.18
CA SER A 456 -52.79 13.29 14.14
C SER A 456 -51.79 12.29 13.55
N ASN A 457 -52.09 11.75 12.36
CA ASN A 457 -51.19 10.85 11.62
C ASN A 457 -50.57 11.54 10.39
N ASN A 458 -49.93 12.68 10.65
CA ASN A 458 -49.37 13.62 9.67
C ASN A 458 -48.12 14.30 10.27
N ARG A 459 -47.57 15.33 9.61
CA ARG A 459 -46.40 16.09 10.11
C ARG A 459 -46.63 16.62 11.53
N LEU A 460 -47.85 17.05 11.89
CA LEU A 460 -48.17 17.50 13.25
C LEU A 460 -48.03 16.36 14.26
N GLY A 461 -48.48 15.16 13.89
CA GLY A 461 -48.25 13.95 14.67
C GLY A 461 -46.77 13.61 14.84
N ALA A 462 -45.95 13.81 13.79
CA ALA A 462 -44.50 13.65 13.89
C ALA A 462 -43.88 14.62 14.92
N VAL A 463 -44.36 15.87 14.94
CA VAL A 463 -43.96 16.87 15.94
C VAL A 463 -44.37 16.47 17.35
N TYR A 464 -45.61 16.01 17.56
CA TYR A 464 -46.04 15.52 18.88
C TYR A 464 -45.23 14.32 19.37
N SER A 465 -44.83 13.43 18.46
CA SER A 465 -43.94 12.30 18.78
C SER A 465 -42.56 12.79 19.24
N ALA A 466 -42.01 13.81 18.59
CA ALA A 466 -40.71 14.41 18.97
C ALA A 466 -40.81 15.18 20.31
N LEU A 467 -41.87 15.96 20.52
CA LEU A 467 -42.13 16.67 21.77
C LEU A 467 -42.30 15.71 22.96
N TYR A 468 -43.05 14.63 22.78
CA TYR A 468 -43.23 13.63 23.82
C TYR A 468 -41.91 12.94 24.21
N SER A 469 -41.10 12.60 23.21
CA SER A 469 -39.77 12.03 23.43
C SER A 469 -38.86 13.00 24.19
N PHE A 470 -38.90 14.29 23.83
CA PHE A 470 -38.16 15.34 24.53
C PHE A 470 -38.63 15.51 25.99
N TRP A 471 -39.93 15.63 26.23
CA TRP A 471 -40.46 15.80 27.59
C TRP A 471 -40.15 14.59 28.46
N SER A 472 -40.22 13.39 27.89
CA SER A 472 -39.87 12.14 28.58
C SER A 472 -38.40 12.09 28.98
N ALA A 473 -37.48 12.44 28.07
CA ALA A 473 -36.05 12.52 28.35
C ALA A 473 -35.72 13.56 29.43
N ARG A 474 -36.36 14.72 29.40
CA ARG A 474 -36.22 15.76 30.43
C ARG A 474 -36.77 15.34 31.78
N HIS A 475 -37.93 14.69 31.78
CA HIS A 475 -38.55 14.19 32.99
C HIS A 475 -37.67 13.14 33.67
N ALA A 476 -37.06 12.23 32.90
CA ALA A 476 -36.10 11.25 33.41
C ALA A 476 -34.84 11.91 34.00
N ALA A 477 -34.30 12.95 33.36
CA ALA A 477 -33.08 13.64 33.80
C ALA A 477 -33.24 14.42 35.13
N VAL A 478 -34.45 14.85 35.49
CA VAL A 478 -34.72 15.66 36.70
C VAL A 478 -35.09 14.81 37.93
N THR A 479 -35.43 13.54 37.73
CA THR A 479 -36.05 12.69 38.77
C THR A 479 -35.10 11.75 39.57
N PRO A 480 -33.79 11.56 39.29
CA PRO A 480 -32.99 10.68 40.15
C PRO A 480 -32.59 11.38 41.46
N GLY A 481 -33.28 11.04 42.55
CA GLY A 481 -32.80 11.26 43.93
C GLY A 481 -33.53 12.27 44.82
N GLN A 482 -34.60 12.94 44.37
CA GLN A 482 -35.40 13.82 45.24
C GLN A 482 -36.77 13.22 45.60
N GLN A 483 -36.91 12.76 46.85
CA GLN A 483 -38.20 12.42 47.49
C GLN A 483 -39.06 13.65 47.85
N THR A 484 -38.87 14.78 47.16
CA THR A 484 -39.69 15.98 47.36
C THR A 484 -40.33 16.36 46.04
N SER A 485 -41.66 16.44 46.02
CA SER A 485 -42.52 16.93 44.93
C SER A 485 -42.18 18.36 44.49
N GLY A 486 -41.00 18.57 43.91
CA GLY A 486 -40.55 19.84 43.35
C GLY A 486 -40.82 19.89 41.86
N ALA A 487 -41.47 20.97 41.39
CA ALA A 487 -41.68 21.22 39.98
C ALA A 487 -40.34 21.27 39.22
N ARG A 488 -40.35 20.93 37.92
CA ARG A 488 -39.15 21.00 37.08
C ARG A 488 -38.65 22.47 37.02
N ARG A 489 -37.34 22.70 36.88
CA ARG A 489 -36.79 24.06 36.80
C ARG A 489 -37.10 24.77 35.46
N ASP A 490 -37.51 24.01 34.46
CA ASP A 490 -37.80 24.47 33.10
C ASP A 490 -39.31 24.83 32.96
N ALA A 491 -39.60 25.95 32.30
CA ALA A 491 -40.98 26.31 31.98
C ALA A 491 -41.30 25.95 30.53
N TYR A 492 -42.40 25.24 30.27
CA TYR A 492 -42.85 24.95 28.91
C TYR A 492 -44.02 25.84 28.53
N SER A 493 -43.90 26.46 27.35
CA SER A 493 -45.01 27.13 26.68
C SER A 493 -45.12 26.55 25.27
N VAL A 494 -46.34 26.19 24.85
CA VAL A 494 -46.63 25.67 23.53
C VAL A 494 -47.63 26.60 22.86
N ILE A 495 -47.24 27.11 21.69
CA ILE A 495 -48.06 27.97 20.85
C ILE A 495 -48.23 27.24 19.53
N LEU A 496 -49.48 27.10 19.13
CA LEU A 496 -49.85 26.61 17.81
C LEU A 496 -50.30 27.78 16.97
N PHE A 497 -49.91 27.84 15.70
CA PHE A 497 -50.35 28.93 14.84
C PHE A 497 -50.68 28.47 13.43
N ASN A 498 -51.62 29.18 12.81
CA ASN A 498 -51.96 29.09 11.41
C ASN A 498 -52.17 30.52 10.86
N GLU A 499 -53.39 30.93 10.52
CA GLU A 499 -53.77 32.34 10.33
C GLU A 499 -53.76 33.15 11.64
N ALA A 500 -54.02 32.49 12.77
CA ALA A 500 -53.96 33.06 14.12
C ALA A 500 -53.08 32.18 15.03
N ALA A 501 -52.65 32.73 16.17
CA ALA A 501 -51.86 31.99 17.16
C ALA A 501 -52.69 31.65 18.41
N SER A 502 -52.71 30.37 18.78
CA SER A 502 -53.36 29.80 19.95
C SER A 502 -52.33 29.42 21.01
N ARG A 503 -52.57 29.82 22.26
CA ARG A 503 -51.71 29.54 23.41
C ARG A 503 -52.22 28.26 24.09
N VAL A 504 -51.61 27.13 23.80
CA VAL A 504 -52.04 25.82 24.30
C VAL A 504 -51.52 25.58 25.72
N LEU A 505 -50.25 25.89 25.94
CA LEU A 505 -49.59 25.82 27.25
C LEU A 505 -48.79 27.10 27.46
N ILE A 506 -48.83 27.65 28.67
CA ILE A 506 -48.06 28.85 29.02
C ILE A 506 -47.39 28.62 30.36
N ASN A 507 -46.06 28.71 30.38
CA ASN A 507 -45.24 28.71 31.59
C ASN A 507 -45.55 27.53 32.54
N ASP A 508 -45.78 26.33 31.99
CA ASP A 508 -46.04 25.13 32.77
C ASP A 508 -44.72 24.59 33.38
N PHE A 509 -44.75 24.14 34.63
CA PHE A 509 -43.59 23.54 35.34
C PHE A 509 -43.88 22.16 35.93
N THR A 510 -45.15 21.74 35.93
CA THR A 510 -45.63 20.64 36.77
C THR A 510 -46.16 19.48 35.96
N SER A 511 -46.65 19.71 34.74
CA SER A 511 -47.30 18.67 33.94
C SER A 511 -46.28 17.60 33.51
N SER A 512 -46.66 16.34 33.70
CA SER A 512 -45.92 15.17 33.21
C SER A 512 -45.91 15.11 31.66
N PRO A 513 -45.00 14.33 31.04
CA PRO A 513 -44.99 14.16 29.58
C PRO A 513 -46.35 13.73 29.01
N ASP A 514 -47.10 12.87 29.71
CA ASP A 514 -48.43 12.41 29.29
C ASP A 514 -49.49 13.52 29.37
N GLN A 515 -49.43 14.36 30.41
CA GLN A 515 -50.34 15.51 30.56
C GLN A 515 -50.06 16.56 29.48
N LEU A 516 -48.78 16.90 29.27
CA LEU A 516 -48.35 17.82 28.22
C LEU A 516 -48.78 17.33 26.83
N LEU A 517 -48.67 16.01 26.59
CA LEU A 517 -49.12 15.39 25.34
C LEU A 517 -50.64 15.49 25.18
N HIS A 518 -51.40 15.20 26.24
CA HIS A 518 -52.86 15.31 26.21
C HIS A 518 -53.33 16.71 25.81
N ASP A 519 -52.73 17.75 26.40
CA ASP A 519 -53.12 19.15 26.16
C ASP A 519 -52.86 19.59 24.71
N VAL A 520 -51.78 19.11 24.10
CA VAL A 520 -51.49 19.44 22.69
C VAL A 520 -52.32 18.62 21.70
N LEU A 521 -52.64 17.35 22.01
CA LEU A 521 -53.33 16.42 21.10
C LEU A 521 -54.75 16.82 20.70
N ILE A 522 -55.41 17.67 21.50
CA ILE A 522 -56.77 18.16 21.21
C ILE A 522 -56.77 19.04 19.94
N ASN A 523 -55.63 19.61 19.57
CA ASN A 523 -55.49 20.52 18.45
C ASN A 523 -55.21 19.77 17.15
N ARG A 524 -55.77 20.28 16.04
CA ARG A 524 -55.56 19.73 14.69
C ARG A 524 -54.90 20.75 13.79
N ALA A 525 -54.12 20.25 12.81
CA ALA A 525 -53.57 21.08 11.76
C ALA A 525 -54.71 21.70 10.94
N ASN A 526 -54.63 23.01 10.71
CA ASN A 526 -55.57 23.78 9.90
C ASN A 526 -54.77 24.65 8.91
N GLY A 527 -55.39 25.06 7.81
CA GLY A 527 -54.75 25.85 6.76
C GLY A 527 -54.34 27.26 7.21
N GLY A 528 -53.41 27.84 6.45
CA GLY A 528 -52.85 29.18 6.65
C GLY A 528 -51.59 29.19 7.52
N THR A 529 -50.73 30.19 7.31
CA THR A 529 -49.48 30.37 8.05
C THR A 529 -49.16 31.87 8.16
N ASN A 530 -49.05 32.39 9.38
CA ASN A 530 -48.72 33.79 9.66
C ASN A 530 -47.57 33.89 10.66
N TYR A 531 -46.34 34.07 10.16
CA TYR A 531 -45.14 34.17 10.99
C TYR A 531 -45.14 35.42 11.87
N SER A 532 -45.61 36.55 11.34
CA SER A 532 -45.66 37.81 12.09
C SER A 532 -46.52 37.67 13.34
N GLU A 533 -47.70 37.07 13.22
CA GLU A 533 -48.60 36.85 14.36
C GLU A 533 -48.04 35.82 15.35
N ALA A 534 -47.43 34.74 14.84
CA ALA A 534 -46.78 33.73 15.67
C ALA A 534 -45.64 34.31 16.52
N LEU A 535 -44.77 35.12 15.91
CA LEU A 535 -43.64 35.75 16.60
C LEU A 535 -44.13 36.83 17.58
N ARG A 536 -45.16 37.61 17.22
CA ARG A 536 -45.77 38.60 18.12
C ARG A 536 -46.33 37.94 19.38
N VAL A 537 -47.08 36.84 19.23
CA VAL A 537 -47.62 36.10 20.37
C VAL A 537 -46.51 35.40 21.16
N GLY A 538 -45.50 34.84 20.48
CA GLY A 538 -44.31 34.25 21.11
C GLY A 538 -43.52 35.25 21.96
N GLN A 539 -43.26 36.44 21.43
CA GLN A 539 -42.63 37.54 22.15
C GLN A 539 -43.44 37.94 23.39
N GLY A 540 -44.76 38.03 23.26
CA GLY A 540 -45.65 38.34 24.38
C GLY A 540 -45.61 37.27 25.48
N VAL A 541 -45.63 35.98 25.11
CA VAL A 541 -45.53 34.87 26.07
C VAL A 541 -44.17 34.85 26.77
N MET A 542 -43.09 35.07 26.02
CA MET A 542 -41.73 35.18 26.55
C MET A 542 -41.61 36.32 27.57
N ALA A 543 -42.10 37.51 27.21
CA ALA A 543 -42.06 38.68 28.10
C ALA A 543 -42.93 38.50 29.35
N GLN A 544 -44.12 37.93 29.21
CA GLN A 544 -45.05 37.67 30.32
C GLN A 544 -44.50 36.61 31.30
N SER A 545 -43.74 35.64 30.80
CA SER A 545 -43.24 34.49 31.57
C SER A 545 -41.75 34.59 31.89
N TRP A 546 -41.18 35.78 31.77
CA TRP A 546 -39.74 36.00 31.85
C TRP A 546 -39.18 35.65 33.24
N SER A 547 -37.99 35.06 33.25
CA SER A 547 -37.23 34.82 34.46
C SER A 547 -35.75 35.07 34.20
N THR A 548 -35.12 35.81 35.11
CA THR A 548 -33.69 36.07 35.10
C THR A 548 -32.87 34.84 35.47
N GLU A 549 -33.48 33.77 35.97
CA GLU A 549 -32.81 32.52 36.33
C GLU A 549 -32.76 31.52 35.17
N ARG A 550 -33.60 31.69 34.15
CA ARG A 550 -33.70 30.76 33.00
C ARG A 550 -33.13 31.37 31.73
N ALA A 551 -32.70 30.54 30.79
CA ALA A 551 -32.29 30.99 29.46
C ALA A 551 -33.52 31.00 28.53
N PRO A 552 -33.81 32.10 27.82
CA PRO A 552 -34.90 32.13 26.86
C PRO A 552 -34.52 31.36 25.58
N VAL A 553 -35.31 30.35 25.23
CA VAL A 553 -35.17 29.64 23.95
C VAL A 553 -36.51 29.61 23.23
N MET A 554 -36.48 29.76 21.92
CA MET A 554 -37.64 29.67 21.04
C MET A 554 -37.33 28.71 19.90
N ILE A 555 -38.10 27.62 19.79
CA ILE A 555 -37.99 26.67 18.68
C ILE A 555 -39.21 26.85 17.78
N PHE A 556 -38.97 27.30 16.55
CA PHE A 556 -39.98 27.67 15.58
C PHE A 556 -40.07 26.61 14.47
N LEU A 557 -41.12 25.81 14.50
CA LEU A 557 -41.32 24.71 13.54
C LEU A 557 -42.31 25.13 12.45
N SER A 558 -41.91 25.08 11.18
CA SER A 558 -42.79 25.40 10.05
C SER A 558 -42.35 24.70 8.76
N ASP A 559 -43.21 24.68 7.75
CA ASP A 559 -42.87 24.19 6.41
C ASP A 559 -42.18 25.23 5.52
N GLY A 560 -42.08 26.48 5.97
CA GLY A 560 -41.33 27.52 5.27
C GLY A 560 -42.17 28.43 4.35
N GLU A 561 -43.41 28.08 4.04
CA GLU A 561 -44.20 28.74 2.98
C GLU A 561 -44.77 30.14 3.35
N CYS A 562 -44.28 30.74 4.42
CA CYS A 562 -44.63 32.09 4.85
C CYS A 562 -43.39 32.98 4.89
N SER A 563 -43.57 34.27 4.62
CA SER A 563 -42.53 35.27 4.78
C SER A 563 -42.78 36.10 6.03
N VAL A 564 -41.69 36.64 6.58
CA VAL A 564 -41.74 37.60 7.66
C VAL A 564 -40.71 38.69 7.40
N HIS A 565 -41.01 39.88 7.89
CA HIS A 565 -40.09 41.01 7.86
C HIS A 565 -38.98 40.82 8.90
N ASP A 566 -37.74 41.15 8.53
CA ASP A 566 -36.56 41.01 9.39
C ASP A 566 -36.76 41.71 10.75
N GLU A 567 -37.47 42.83 10.77
CA GLU A 567 -37.82 43.61 11.95
C GLU A 567 -38.52 42.77 13.02
N SER A 568 -39.37 41.81 12.63
CA SER A 568 -40.10 40.96 13.59
C SER A 568 -39.16 40.09 14.42
N ILE A 569 -38.11 39.54 13.80
CA ILE A 569 -37.09 38.75 14.51
C ILE A 569 -36.15 39.66 15.29
N GLN A 570 -35.81 40.82 14.73
CA GLN A 570 -34.99 41.80 15.42
C GLN A 570 -35.65 42.27 16.73
N ASP A 571 -36.93 42.60 16.68
CA ASP A 571 -37.70 43.10 17.83
C ASP A 571 -37.89 42.02 18.90
N LEU A 572 -38.14 40.77 18.48
CA LEU A 572 -38.18 39.61 19.36
C LEU A 572 -36.84 39.43 20.11
N CYS A 573 -35.72 39.41 19.38
CA CYS A 573 -34.40 39.20 19.98
C CYS A 573 -33.96 40.39 20.85
N ARG A 574 -34.23 41.62 20.41
CA ARG A 574 -33.96 42.84 21.20
C ARG A 574 -34.80 42.89 22.47
N SER A 575 -36.05 42.44 22.43
CA SER A 575 -36.89 42.35 23.64
C SER A 575 -36.28 41.40 24.67
N ALA A 576 -35.76 40.25 24.24
CA ALA A 576 -35.07 39.33 25.15
C ALA A 576 -33.83 39.99 25.79
N ILE A 577 -33.00 40.67 24.98
CA ILE A 577 -31.82 41.40 25.46
C ILE A 577 -32.22 42.49 26.47
N GLN A 578 -33.29 43.24 26.21
CA GLN A 578 -33.81 44.26 27.13
C GLN A 578 -34.27 43.66 28.46
N LEU A 579 -34.83 42.44 28.44
CA LEU A 579 -35.22 41.70 29.64
C LEU A 579 -34.03 41.02 30.35
N GLY A 580 -32.84 41.11 29.77
CA GLY A 580 -31.56 40.81 30.42
C GLY A 580 -30.80 39.61 29.86
N LYS A 581 -31.32 38.88 28.86
CA LYS A 581 -30.63 37.73 28.26
C LYS A 581 -30.86 37.60 26.76
N PRO A 582 -29.84 37.27 25.96
CA PRO A 582 -30.04 36.98 24.54
C PRO A 582 -30.94 35.76 24.32
N LEU A 583 -31.77 35.82 23.27
CA LEU A 583 -32.65 34.71 22.85
C LEU A 583 -31.85 33.67 22.05
N SER A 584 -32.05 32.40 22.38
CA SER A 584 -31.65 31.28 21.54
C SER A 584 -32.82 30.88 20.63
N PHE A 585 -32.69 31.11 19.32
CA PHE A 585 -33.76 30.89 18.36
C PHE A 585 -33.42 29.75 17.40
N HIS A 586 -34.27 28.74 17.30
CA HIS A 586 -34.07 27.58 16.43
C HIS A 586 -35.21 27.44 15.44
N ALA A 587 -34.93 27.59 14.15
CA ALA A 587 -35.91 27.35 13.10
C ALA A 587 -35.77 25.93 12.56
N VAL A 588 -36.88 25.17 12.52
CA VAL A 588 -36.91 23.83 11.92
C VAL A 588 -37.88 23.81 10.76
N SER A 589 -37.37 23.48 9.57
CA SER A 589 -38.16 23.39 8.35
C SER A 589 -38.66 21.97 8.07
N PHE A 590 -39.93 21.86 7.70
CA PHE A 590 -40.58 20.64 7.22
C PHE A 590 -40.85 20.68 5.70
N GLY A 591 -40.66 21.82 5.05
CA GLY A 591 -40.85 21.96 3.61
C GLY A 591 -39.58 21.69 2.82
N PRO A 592 -39.66 21.76 1.48
CA PRO A 592 -38.49 21.73 0.63
C PRO A 592 -37.56 22.91 0.93
N ASP A 593 -36.26 22.75 0.69
CA ASP A 593 -35.25 23.77 0.99
C ASP A 593 -35.55 25.11 0.28
N ALA A 594 -36.10 25.05 -0.94
CA ALA A 594 -36.54 26.21 -1.70
C ALA A 594 -37.61 27.07 -0.98
N SER A 595 -38.48 26.46 -0.18
CA SER A 595 -39.48 27.16 0.62
C SER A 595 -38.93 27.63 1.97
N SER A 596 -37.70 27.29 2.35
CA SER A 596 -37.18 27.51 3.71
C SER A 596 -36.38 28.81 3.87
N THR A 597 -36.36 29.67 2.85
CA THR A 597 -35.54 30.89 2.80
C THR A 597 -35.84 31.85 3.96
N SER A 598 -37.13 32.07 4.27
CA SER A 598 -37.53 32.91 5.38
C SER A 598 -37.08 32.32 6.73
N LEU A 599 -37.30 31.02 6.97
CA LEU A 599 -36.86 30.36 8.21
C LEU A 599 -35.34 30.43 8.43
N ARG A 600 -34.56 30.24 7.37
CA ARG A 600 -33.10 30.37 7.40
C ARG A 600 -32.67 31.80 7.73
N ARG A 601 -33.32 32.79 7.11
CA ARG A 601 -33.08 34.22 7.39
C ARG A 601 -33.38 34.58 8.84
N MET A 602 -34.49 34.09 9.40
CA MET A 602 -34.83 34.33 10.81
C MET A 602 -33.75 33.80 11.76
N ALA A 603 -33.30 32.55 11.58
CA ALA A 603 -32.27 31.96 12.42
C ALA A 603 -30.92 32.68 12.30
N GLN A 604 -30.55 33.10 11.09
CA GLN A 604 -29.33 33.88 10.85
C GLN A 604 -29.36 35.22 11.59
N LEU A 605 -30.46 35.98 11.47
CA LEU A 605 -30.62 37.26 12.16
C LEU A 605 -30.59 37.10 13.67
N ALA A 606 -31.26 36.08 14.19
CA ALA A 606 -31.23 35.79 15.62
C ALA A 606 -29.81 35.48 16.09
N LEU A 607 -29.03 34.69 15.35
CA LEU A 607 -27.64 34.39 15.66
C LEU A 607 -26.75 35.65 15.60
N GLU A 608 -26.92 36.51 14.61
CA GLU A 608 -26.19 37.77 14.48
C GLU A 608 -26.47 38.69 15.68
N ILE A 609 -27.72 38.83 16.10
CA ILE A 609 -28.09 39.65 17.26
C ILE A 609 -27.58 39.04 18.56
N GLN A 610 -27.71 37.71 18.70
CA GLN A 610 -27.25 36.93 19.83
C GLN A 610 -25.73 37.09 20.04
N ASN A 611 -24.95 37.05 18.97
CA ASN A 611 -23.49 37.21 19.01
C ASN A 611 -23.05 38.64 19.40
N ASN A 612 -23.87 39.64 19.09
CA ASN A 612 -23.62 41.04 19.40
C ASN A 612 -24.22 41.50 20.74
N ALA A 613 -24.91 40.61 21.47
CA ALA A 613 -25.53 40.95 22.74
C ALA A 613 -24.47 41.19 23.85
N PRO A 614 -24.75 42.08 24.82
CA PRO A 614 -23.88 42.28 25.99
C PRO A 614 -23.67 40.97 26.74
N ARG A 615 -22.40 40.57 26.91
CA ARG A 615 -22.05 39.35 27.65
C ARG A 615 -22.18 39.58 29.16
N ASP A 616 -22.99 38.76 29.82
CA ASP A 616 -22.95 38.65 31.27
C ASP A 616 -21.65 37.95 31.69
N ARG A 617 -20.80 38.68 32.43
CA ARG A 617 -19.46 38.23 32.86
C ARG A 617 -19.50 37.09 33.87
N LEU A 618 -20.67 36.78 34.45
CA LEU A 618 -20.85 35.74 35.46
C LEU A 618 -21.34 34.40 34.87
N THR A 619 -21.80 34.38 33.62
CA THR A 619 -22.22 33.15 32.93
C THR A 619 -21.12 32.56 32.04
N PRO A 620 -20.79 31.26 32.16
CA PRO A 620 -19.81 30.60 31.30
C PRO A 620 -20.19 30.70 29.81
N ALA A 621 -19.20 30.83 28.92
CA ALA A 621 -19.41 30.88 27.47
C ALA A 621 -20.10 29.62 26.91
N THR A 622 -20.04 28.50 27.65
CA THR A 622 -20.68 27.21 27.33
C THR A 622 -22.16 27.14 27.72
N ALA A 623 -22.69 28.11 28.47
CA ALA A 623 -24.07 28.11 28.96
C ALA A 623 -25.09 28.59 27.91
N HIS A 624 -24.63 29.02 26.73
CA HIS A 624 -25.49 29.64 25.73
C HIS A 624 -25.53 28.84 24.44
N VAL A 625 -26.75 28.47 24.03
CA VAL A 625 -26.97 27.69 22.81
C VAL A 625 -27.11 28.65 21.63
N PRO A 626 -26.25 28.55 20.59
CA PRO A 626 -26.36 29.41 19.43
C PRO A 626 -27.65 29.11 18.65
N SER A 627 -28.27 30.18 18.16
CA SER A 627 -29.43 30.13 17.27
C SER A 627 -29.07 29.35 16.01
N SER A 628 -30.00 28.54 15.49
CA SER A 628 -29.72 27.63 14.39
C SER A 628 -30.91 27.40 13.45
N PHE A 629 -30.61 26.90 12.26
CA PHE A 629 -31.61 26.45 11.28
C PHE A 629 -31.38 24.97 10.94
N THR A 630 -32.46 24.19 10.87
CA THR A 630 -32.39 22.75 10.54
C THR A 630 -33.53 22.36 9.60
N VAL A 631 -33.29 21.39 8.71
CA VAL A 631 -34.32 20.80 7.84
C VAL A 631 -34.64 19.39 8.34
N ALA A 632 -35.89 19.17 8.74
CA ALA A 632 -36.37 17.86 9.17
C ALA A 632 -36.70 17.00 7.94
N LEU A 633 -35.72 16.29 7.40
CA LEU A 633 -35.88 15.51 6.16
C LEU A 633 -36.80 14.29 6.32
N ASP A 634 -36.85 13.67 7.49
CA ASP A 634 -37.76 12.59 7.85
C ASP A 634 -38.05 12.60 9.37
N THR A 635 -38.97 11.76 9.84
CA THR A 635 -39.34 11.67 11.27
C THR A 635 -38.17 11.24 12.16
N VAL A 636 -37.23 10.45 11.63
CA VAL A 636 -36.04 10.01 12.37
C VAL A 636 -35.10 11.19 12.55
N ARG A 637 -34.81 11.97 11.51
CA ARG A 637 -34.02 13.21 11.57
C ARG A 637 -34.69 14.31 12.38
N LEU A 638 -36.02 14.35 12.43
CA LEU A 638 -36.76 15.24 13.34
C LEU A 638 -36.55 14.81 14.79
N ALA A 639 -36.69 13.51 15.08
CA ALA A 639 -36.38 12.94 16.38
C ALA A 639 -34.91 13.20 16.71
N GLU A 640 -33.95 12.99 15.81
CA GLU A 640 -32.53 13.32 15.95
C GLU A 640 -32.23 14.83 15.98
N THR A 641 -33.11 15.70 15.50
CA THR A 641 -32.94 17.15 15.69
C THR A 641 -33.34 17.53 17.10
N PHE A 642 -34.47 17.01 17.58
CA PHE A 642 -34.94 17.19 18.97
C PHE A 642 -34.07 16.44 19.99
N LEU A 643 -33.58 15.26 19.60
CA LEU A 643 -32.72 14.36 20.36
C LEU A 643 -31.25 14.66 20.13
N GLY A 644 -30.80 15.29 19.05
CA GLY A 644 -29.42 15.76 18.84
C GLY A 644 -29.19 17.14 19.46
N ILE A 645 -30.28 17.87 19.71
CA ILE A 645 -30.34 18.90 20.75
C ILE A 645 -30.22 18.28 22.17
N ALA A 646 -30.31 16.94 22.30
CA ALA A 646 -30.25 16.20 23.56
C ALA A 646 -29.05 15.21 23.71
N GLU A 647 -28.54 14.50 22.70
CA GLU A 647 -27.71 13.29 22.85
C GLU A 647 -26.78 12.99 21.65
N SER A 648 -25.93 11.97 21.87
CA SER A 648 -24.64 11.58 21.30
C SER A 648 -24.53 11.43 19.78
N LEU A 649 -23.38 11.87 19.21
CA LEU A 649 -22.95 11.52 17.85
C LEU A 649 -22.21 10.18 17.87
N ARG A 650 -22.54 9.29 16.93
CA ARG A 650 -21.75 8.08 16.67
C ARG A 650 -20.54 8.42 15.79
N LYS A 651 -19.39 7.82 16.07
CA LYS A 651 -18.29 7.80 15.11
C LYS A 651 -18.73 7.04 13.85
N PRO A 652 -18.59 7.60 12.64
CA PRO A 652 -18.81 6.84 11.40
C PRO A 652 -17.91 5.60 11.43
N ARG A 653 -18.47 4.42 11.21
CA ARG A 653 -17.71 3.16 11.26
C ARG A 653 -17.18 2.84 9.87
N GLY A 654 -15.94 2.37 9.79
CA GLY A 654 -15.41 1.85 8.55
C GLY A 654 -14.16 1.02 8.76
N SER A 655 -13.90 0.09 7.85
CA SER A 655 -12.74 -0.80 7.87
C SER A 655 -12.17 -0.99 6.47
N LEU A 656 -10.88 -1.28 6.38
CA LEU A 656 -10.23 -1.68 5.13
C LEU A 656 -10.38 -3.19 4.92
N MET A 657 -10.85 -3.57 3.74
CA MET A 657 -11.18 -4.95 3.37
C MET A 657 -10.57 -5.31 2.02
N ARG A 658 -10.35 -6.60 1.79
CA ARG A 658 -9.80 -7.12 0.53
C ARG A 658 -10.86 -7.55 -0.48
#